data_AF-A0ABD1J046-F1
#
_entry.id   AF-A0ABD1J046-F1
#
_cell.length_a   1.000
_cell.length_b   1.000
_cell.length_c   1.000
_cell.angle_alpha   90.00
_cell.angle_beta   90.00
_cell.angle_gamma   90.00
#
_symmetry.space_group_name_H-M   'P 1'
#
loop_
_entity.id
_entity.type
_entity.pdbx_description
1 polymer ?
#
loop_
_entity_poly.entity_id
_entity_poly.type
_entity_poly.pdbx_seq_one_letter_code
_entity_poly.pdbx_strand_id
1 'polypeptide(L)'
;MATSSEDTIETAALGRPFGLGMLYDCRKDTLIPGITLWDHSELQKNTVERKQEHSEFNVTTSDSIDEKSNSLKISGSLKLSLLGGLINVGGSAKYFQDRQKSLQQERLTLQYKTTTKFETLTMSHLGRGQVSHPNVFEDDTATHVVTAILYGASAYFVFDRESSLSDKKKNIDVEAKLMMRSLTAEAGASFTMDEKQKSAVENFSCTFHGDFKLSSNPTSFSEAVNVYQQLPKMLGENGEDAIPVRVWLYPLVKLDSKAARLQRHISNRLITCSSDIIEHLNKTEMRCNDLLKDTAATTFSAMNEKLQTFIRNCHLYKQEFMQKLGTVLPSIRGGGKEESALEDILKTHEMSPFNRKDLDQWVTKKEKESCTLKSFLRQLEELGAKMDDNLDDLLCDLHIKNTVSFSFTSVDQPESFLTKLSNFLKPAGMVGEYADDLQTTTRDSLSTDTRQRMKRQLHLFNQLTKWTSSDDTKFTVTSKYDERYPGACIFIYEDECVEPVPFIPPSKPATPTTSDVSYDRLTVGLSDPDSATVEYRVEFRMKKDQEEQDNEWTSHPVQKKVTLSGLKPDTEYDIRATAVGKLGYAVSSDAVPFKTKAFSPPTNVKVTEVKTDSITLEWLNPEQHEPVKQYIIEFQQENGSDWQKKETRKEVYTFSLKNLKQNTTYYIKMCTDGGIGMSKPCELLRTTTKKEAAFPPPGPIPQGTHDTEERGSALVNSLTELHLEGPSTNKRPTEPQEEKPSNKQICEVKNDSESMECLPSISENGNSGSVGNTVSEDSQERSLDHAETTKKMQSMKTTHCSAPPPGPIQFTSIKSDSIALLWGPAEGLDGPQKFRVTCKGEEIQGSEVVTGSQTRFSYLSPGKKFKFTVFTITEDGQQSECVSASAYTEIPAPLGLKVEMHETSAKVSWRRPEELDKAAYVVSLSVDGEDQSCLYTITTTSTEHCFTNLELDVNYTVGVSVALQNGFQSKVAKRSIRAVPGPDNLKVVSVTATSADLKWQCQVKQPQPSFLICYQRLGEETYPQTGRTDSCSTRIKGLYPGSEYTVKVFTLLQHGGKSLPSSTTFHTPVPRPEKPKVVSVTTTSAKITWRSPREMDNAPHSFKVKVQGTEQTILRDVCDIDIPNLEPDTKYTVSICAVVNGQQSEALTIQLKTAGHYKM
;
A
#
# COMPACT_ATOMS: atom_id res chain seq x y z
N MET A 1 -59.59 -3.77 27.75
CA MET A 1 -58.83 -4.93 27.22
C MET A 1 -59.50 -5.40 25.94
N ALA A 2 -58.77 -6.07 25.03
CA ALA A 2 -59.16 -6.74 23.77
C ALA A 2 -60.62 -6.63 23.29
N THR A 3 -60.92 -6.34 22.01
CA THR A 3 -60.19 -6.65 20.75
C THR A 3 -60.28 -5.48 19.74
N SER A 4 -59.48 -5.39 18.67
CA SER A 4 -58.34 -6.21 18.23
C SER A 4 -57.10 -5.33 18.02
N SER A 5 -55.92 -5.86 18.34
CA SER A 5 -54.62 -5.14 18.24
C SER A 5 -53.69 -5.70 17.16
N GLU A 6 -54.11 -6.74 16.45
CA GLU A 6 -53.27 -7.59 15.60
C GLU A 6 -52.87 -6.94 14.26
N ASP A 7 -53.67 -5.99 13.76
CA ASP A 7 -53.41 -5.29 12.49
C ASP A 7 -52.53 -4.03 12.63
N THR A 8 -52.17 -3.62 13.86
CA THR A 8 -51.40 -2.40 14.12
C THR A 8 -49.91 -2.63 13.94
N ILE A 9 -49.27 -1.95 12.99
CA ILE A 9 -47.82 -2.10 12.76
C ILE A 9 -47.05 -1.15 13.68
N GLU A 10 -46.26 -1.70 14.60
CA GLU A 10 -45.27 -0.93 15.37
C GLU A 10 -43.97 -0.82 14.56
N THR A 11 -43.39 0.38 14.49
CA THR A 11 -42.17 0.66 13.72
C THR A 11 -41.24 1.65 14.44
N ALA A 12 -39.97 1.68 14.02
CA ALA A 12 -38.98 2.61 14.53
C ALA A 12 -39.05 3.95 13.78
N ALA A 13 -38.98 5.07 14.51
CA ALA A 13 -39.03 6.40 13.94
C ALA A 13 -37.76 6.73 13.13
N LEU A 14 -36.58 6.35 13.67
CA LEU A 14 -35.25 6.50 13.04
C LEU A 14 -34.88 7.96 12.71
N GLY A 15 -35.24 8.89 13.60
CA GLY A 15 -35.00 10.33 13.42
C GLY A 15 -35.87 11.00 12.34
N ARG A 16 -36.91 10.31 11.83
CA ARG A 16 -37.90 10.89 10.91
C ARG A 16 -38.95 11.70 11.70
N PRO A 17 -39.43 12.85 11.18
CA PRO A 17 -40.34 13.74 11.90
C PRO A 17 -41.80 13.25 11.87
N PHE A 18 -42.10 12.22 12.66
CA PHE A 18 -43.47 11.71 12.84
C PHE A 18 -44.32 12.61 13.72
N GLY A 19 -45.61 12.71 13.41
CA GLY A 19 -46.65 13.35 14.22
C GLY A 19 -47.98 12.58 14.12
N LEU A 20 -48.86 12.71 15.11
CA LEU A 20 -50.16 12.04 15.12
C LEU A 20 -51.04 12.47 13.93
N GLY A 21 -51.80 11.53 13.38
CA GLY A 21 -52.69 11.77 12.24
C GLY A 21 -51.97 11.90 10.88
N MET A 22 -50.64 11.88 10.84
CA MET A 22 -49.87 11.82 9.59
C MET A 22 -50.07 10.50 8.86
N LEU A 23 -50.01 10.56 7.54
CA LEU A 23 -50.14 9.41 6.65
C LEU A 23 -48.79 8.74 6.35
N TYR A 24 -48.78 7.42 6.20
CA TYR A 24 -47.59 6.62 5.91
C TYR A 24 -47.88 5.55 4.86
N ASP A 25 -46.94 5.34 3.94
CA ASP A 25 -47.01 4.25 2.96
C ASP A 25 -46.05 3.11 3.33
N CYS A 26 -46.56 2.07 3.99
CA CYS A 26 -45.83 0.84 4.31
C CYS A 26 -45.31 0.07 3.07
N ARG A 27 -45.73 0.42 1.85
CA ARG A 27 -45.13 -0.14 0.62
C ARG A 27 -43.74 0.43 0.40
N LYS A 28 -43.59 1.76 0.52
CA LYS A 28 -42.35 2.52 0.26
C LYS A 28 -41.54 2.85 1.52
N ASP A 29 -42.14 2.69 2.71
CA ASP A 29 -41.67 3.20 4.01
C ASP A 29 -41.52 4.74 4.08
N THR A 30 -42.33 5.45 3.29
CA THR A 30 -42.36 6.91 3.23
C THR A 30 -43.48 7.50 4.07
N LEU A 31 -43.13 8.47 4.92
CA LEU A 31 -44.07 9.40 5.55
C LEU A 31 -44.59 10.39 4.49
N ILE A 32 -45.88 10.71 4.50
CA ILE A 32 -46.49 11.68 3.58
C ILE A 32 -46.73 12.99 4.35
N PRO A 33 -45.89 14.03 4.18
CA PRO A 33 -46.01 15.28 4.92
C PRO A 33 -47.18 16.13 4.42
N GLY A 34 -47.75 16.95 5.31
CA GLY A 34 -48.76 17.96 4.97
C GLY A 34 -50.19 17.44 4.73
N ILE A 35 -50.40 16.11 4.72
CA ILE A 35 -51.73 15.51 4.58
C ILE A 35 -52.07 14.72 5.86
N THR A 36 -53.17 15.08 6.50
CA THR A 36 -53.73 14.40 7.68
C THR A 36 -55.20 14.07 7.47
N LEU A 37 -55.68 12.98 8.07
CA LEU A 37 -57.10 12.60 8.00
C LEU A 37 -58.02 13.58 8.75
N TRP A 38 -57.48 14.26 9.77
CA TRP A 38 -58.20 15.14 10.67
C TRP A 38 -57.54 16.52 10.72
N ASP A 39 -58.33 17.54 11.03
CA ASP A 39 -57.83 18.89 11.29
C ASP A 39 -57.03 18.95 12.60
N HIS A 40 -56.06 19.85 12.68
CA HIS A 40 -55.17 19.95 13.85
C HIS A 40 -55.94 20.19 15.17
N SER A 41 -57.04 20.94 15.13
CA SER A 41 -57.93 21.17 16.28
C SER A 41 -58.75 19.95 16.69
N GLU A 42 -58.99 18.98 15.80
CA GLU A 42 -59.63 17.71 16.14
C GLU A 42 -58.60 16.70 16.67
N LEU A 43 -57.37 16.70 16.14
CA LEU A 43 -56.27 15.90 16.68
C LEU A 43 -55.94 16.25 18.13
N GLN A 44 -55.80 17.55 18.45
CA GLN A 44 -55.46 18.01 19.81
C GLN A 44 -56.51 17.60 20.86
N LYS A 45 -57.80 17.73 20.56
CA LYS A 45 -58.90 17.32 21.47
C LYS A 45 -58.89 15.83 21.80
N ASN A 46 -58.44 15.02 20.86
CA ASN A 46 -58.65 13.58 20.84
C ASN A 46 -57.38 12.77 21.08
N THR A 47 -56.27 13.46 21.38
CA THR A 47 -54.99 12.88 21.81
C THR A 47 -54.99 12.67 23.32
N VAL A 48 -54.53 11.50 23.77
CA VAL A 48 -54.23 11.18 25.16
C VAL A 48 -52.72 11.06 25.31
N GLU A 49 -52.12 11.98 26.05
CA GLU A 49 -50.73 11.89 26.50
C GLU A 49 -50.64 11.07 27.81
N ARG A 50 -49.55 10.32 27.97
CA ARG A 50 -49.14 9.67 29.22
C ARG A 50 -47.63 9.82 29.39
N LYS A 51 -47.17 10.25 30.56
CA LYS A 51 -45.74 10.13 30.91
C LYS A 51 -45.34 8.65 30.94
N GLN A 52 -44.23 8.32 30.30
CA GLN A 52 -43.66 6.97 30.19
C GLN A 52 -42.13 7.08 30.29
N GLU A 53 -41.69 7.49 31.47
CA GLU A 53 -40.29 7.75 31.80
C GLU A 53 -39.54 6.43 32.06
N HIS A 54 -38.64 6.05 31.16
CA HIS A 54 -37.79 4.86 31.31
C HIS A 54 -36.46 5.04 30.57
N SER A 55 -35.34 4.79 31.25
CA SER A 55 -34.00 4.82 30.67
C SER A 55 -33.36 3.44 30.76
N GLU A 56 -32.80 2.97 29.65
CA GLU A 56 -31.99 1.75 29.53
C GLU A 56 -30.61 2.09 28.94
N PHE A 57 -29.60 1.31 29.31
CA PHE A 57 -28.26 1.39 28.73
C PHE A 57 -27.71 -0.01 28.50
N ASN A 58 -26.86 -0.17 27.49
CA ASN A 58 -26.27 -1.45 27.10
C ASN A 58 -24.90 -1.23 26.47
N VAL A 59 -24.02 -2.22 26.52
CA VAL A 59 -22.71 -2.21 25.84
C VAL A 59 -22.56 -3.46 25.00
N THR A 60 -22.17 -3.29 23.74
CA THR A 60 -22.09 -4.35 22.73
C THR A 60 -20.73 -4.37 22.03
N THR A 61 -20.23 -5.56 21.71
CA THR A 61 -18.95 -5.80 21.00
C THR A 61 -19.15 -6.32 19.56
N SER A 62 -20.38 -6.25 19.04
CA SER A 62 -20.76 -6.72 17.70
C SER A 62 -21.32 -5.57 16.86
N ASP A 63 -20.71 -5.36 15.69
CA ASP A 63 -21.06 -4.29 14.74
C ASP A 63 -22.07 -4.73 13.66
N SER A 64 -22.53 -5.99 13.70
CA SER A 64 -23.31 -6.62 12.63
C SER A 64 -24.66 -5.96 12.36
N ILE A 65 -25.17 -6.12 11.14
CA ILE A 65 -26.45 -5.55 10.71
C ILE A 65 -27.62 -6.00 11.61
N ASP A 66 -27.61 -7.25 12.09
CA ASP A 66 -28.66 -7.75 12.99
C ASP A 66 -28.54 -7.22 14.42
N GLU A 67 -27.33 -7.07 14.98
CA GLU A 67 -27.17 -6.49 16.32
C GLU A 67 -27.62 -5.01 16.33
N LYS A 68 -27.24 -4.25 15.30
CA LYS A 68 -27.72 -2.89 15.08
C LYS A 68 -29.24 -2.82 14.91
N SER A 69 -29.83 -3.78 14.20
CA SER A 69 -31.29 -3.89 14.05
C SER A 69 -31.98 -4.18 15.39
N ASN A 70 -31.43 -5.10 16.19
CA ASN A 70 -31.93 -5.46 17.52
C ASN A 70 -31.79 -4.32 18.54
N SER A 71 -30.73 -3.53 18.44
CA SER A 71 -30.49 -2.36 19.29
C SER A 71 -31.45 -1.20 18.97
N LEU A 72 -31.60 -0.85 17.69
CA LEU A 72 -32.53 0.18 17.18
C LEU A 72 -34.00 -0.30 17.12
N LYS A 73 -34.26 -1.56 17.48
CA LYS A 73 -35.58 -2.24 17.44
C LYS A 73 -36.24 -2.19 16.04
N ILE A 74 -35.43 -2.28 14.99
CA ILE A 74 -35.83 -2.31 13.57
C ILE A 74 -36.47 -3.66 13.24
N SER A 75 -37.66 -3.66 12.62
CA SER A 75 -38.34 -4.88 12.18
C SER A 75 -37.72 -5.43 10.88
N GLY A 76 -37.88 -6.73 10.61
CA GLY A 76 -37.27 -7.37 9.43
C GLY A 76 -37.66 -6.72 8.08
N SER A 77 -38.90 -6.26 7.93
CA SER A 77 -39.33 -5.50 6.75
C SER A 77 -38.63 -4.14 6.66
N LEU A 78 -38.55 -3.41 7.78
CA LEU A 78 -37.88 -2.12 7.87
C LEU A 78 -36.36 -2.26 7.62
N LYS A 79 -35.74 -3.35 8.07
CA LYS A 79 -34.33 -3.68 7.82
C LYS A 79 -34.02 -3.71 6.32
N LEU A 80 -34.85 -4.37 5.51
CA LEU A 80 -34.70 -4.35 4.05
C LEU A 80 -34.90 -2.95 3.46
N SER A 81 -35.76 -2.11 4.04
CA SER A 81 -35.96 -0.73 3.57
C SER A 81 -34.75 0.18 3.83
N LEU A 82 -34.04 0.03 4.97
CA LEU A 82 -32.76 0.71 5.20
C LEU A 82 -31.69 0.17 4.23
N LEU A 83 -31.57 -1.15 4.10
CA LEU A 83 -30.57 -1.78 3.23
C LEU A 83 -30.83 -1.50 1.74
N GLY A 84 -32.09 -1.30 1.33
CA GLY A 84 -32.48 -0.88 -0.01
C GLY A 84 -32.43 0.63 -0.25
N GLY A 85 -31.99 1.45 0.71
CA GLY A 85 -31.90 2.90 0.56
C GLY A 85 -33.23 3.65 0.49
N LEU A 86 -34.35 3.02 0.89
CA LEU A 86 -35.67 3.65 0.90
C LEU A 86 -35.89 4.62 2.07
N ILE A 87 -35.05 4.56 3.10
CA ILE A 87 -35.20 5.31 4.34
C ILE A 87 -33.91 6.11 4.63
N ASN A 88 -34.03 7.43 4.62
CA ASN A 88 -33.03 8.32 5.20
C ASN A 88 -33.15 8.31 6.73
N VAL A 89 -32.03 8.10 7.44
CA VAL A 89 -31.98 8.04 8.91
C VAL A 89 -31.46 9.34 9.51
N GLY A 90 -32.07 9.78 10.61
CA GLY A 90 -31.68 10.96 11.38
C GLY A 90 -31.12 10.60 12.77
N GLY A 91 -30.48 11.58 13.42
CA GLY A 91 -30.03 11.47 14.82
C GLY A 91 -29.24 10.20 15.13
N SER A 92 -29.65 9.50 16.19
CA SER A 92 -29.07 8.25 16.69
C SER A 92 -29.08 7.11 15.67
N ALA A 93 -30.06 7.07 14.76
CA ALA A 93 -30.19 6.00 13.77
C ALA A 93 -29.08 6.02 12.69
N LYS A 94 -28.25 7.08 12.62
CA LYS A 94 -27.00 7.09 11.84
C LYS A 94 -26.02 5.98 12.25
N TYR A 95 -26.11 5.48 13.48
CA TYR A 95 -25.36 4.29 13.94
C TYR A 95 -25.56 3.04 13.05
N PHE A 96 -26.69 2.92 12.34
CA PHE A 96 -26.90 1.82 11.38
C PHE A 96 -26.03 1.95 10.11
N GLN A 97 -25.61 3.17 9.76
CA GLN A 97 -24.78 3.46 8.59
C GLN A 97 -23.28 3.45 8.92
N ASP A 98 -22.92 3.77 10.16
CA ASP A 98 -21.58 3.51 10.72
C ASP A 98 -21.26 2.01 10.65
N ARG A 99 -20.04 1.66 10.24
CA ARG A 99 -19.56 0.29 10.05
C ARG A 99 -18.07 0.21 10.38
N GLN A 100 -17.69 -0.89 11.02
CA GLN A 100 -16.31 -1.34 11.14
C GLN A 100 -15.66 -1.37 9.74
N LYS A 101 -14.41 -0.89 9.63
CA LYS A 101 -13.69 -0.75 8.34
C LYS A 101 -12.60 -1.81 8.14
N SER A 102 -12.18 -2.46 9.22
CA SER A 102 -11.09 -3.44 9.23
C SER A 102 -11.37 -4.52 10.29
N LEU A 103 -10.98 -5.77 10.04
CA LEU A 103 -11.06 -6.84 11.05
C LEU A 103 -9.94 -6.71 12.10
N GLN A 104 -8.99 -5.78 11.93
CA GLN A 104 -8.01 -5.29 12.92
C GLN A 104 -8.51 -4.12 13.77
N GLN A 105 -9.73 -3.64 13.53
CA GLN A 105 -10.38 -2.65 14.37
C GLN A 105 -11.15 -3.37 15.49
N GLU A 106 -10.90 -3.00 16.75
CA GLU A 106 -11.70 -3.40 17.90
C GLU A 106 -12.75 -2.33 18.16
N ARG A 107 -14.01 -2.75 18.19
CA ARG A 107 -15.17 -1.87 18.32
C ARG A 107 -16.01 -2.23 19.53
N LEU A 108 -16.39 -1.20 20.28
CA LEU A 108 -17.27 -1.29 21.44
C LEU A 108 -18.34 -0.19 21.34
N THR A 109 -19.61 -0.55 21.31
CA THR A 109 -20.70 0.45 21.29
C THR A 109 -21.42 0.50 22.62
N LEU A 110 -21.39 1.67 23.27
CA LEU A 110 -22.28 2.03 24.36
C LEU A 110 -23.58 2.62 23.79
N GLN A 111 -24.71 1.99 24.12
CA GLN A 111 -26.05 2.51 23.87
C GLN A 111 -26.60 3.14 25.15
N TYR A 112 -27.08 4.37 25.05
CA TYR A 112 -28.03 4.98 25.98
C TYR A 112 -29.36 5.17 25.25
N LYS A 113 -30.48 4.82 25.89
CA LYS A 113 -31.82 5.01 25.31
C LYS A 113 -32.80 5.37 26.41
N THR A 114 -33.56 6.44 26.20
CA THR A 114 -34.55 6.92 27.15
C THR A 114 -35.86 7.26 26.46
N THR A 115 -36.96 7.13 27.18
CA THR A 115 -38.33 7.46 26.77
C THR A 115 -38.96 8.39 27.80
N THR A 116 -39.80 9.31 27.34
CA THR A 116 -40.35 10.40 28.18
C THR A 116 -41.88 10.36 28.24
N LYS A 117 -42.55 10.33 27.08
CA LYS A 117 -44.02 10.31 26.98
C LYS A 117 -44.53 9.49 25.80
N PHE A 118 -45.76 9.01 25.95
CA PHE A 118 -46.52 8.28 24.95
C PHE A 118 -47.80 9.05 24.62
N GLU A 119 -47.99 9.40 23.35
CA GLU A 119 -49.19 10.06 22.84
C GLU A 119 -49.99 9.08 21.97
N THR A 120 -51.32 9.06 22.10
CA THR A 120 -52.17 8.17 21.31
C THR A 120 -53.54 8.78 21.02
N LEU A 121 -54.11 8.49 19.85
CA LEU A 121 -55.46 8.92 19.48
C LEU A 121 -56.53 8.06 20.16
N THR A 122 -57.62 8.70 20.58
CA THR A 122 -58.79 8.01 21.13
C THR A 122 -59.49 7.16 20.06
N MET A 123 -59.63 5.85 20.30
CA MET A 123 -60.26 4.90 19.38
C MET A 123 -61.71 5.28 19.00
N SER A 124 -62.38 6.11 19.80
CA SER A 124 -63.71 6.66 19.54
C SER A 124 -63.79 7.65 18.38
N HIS A 125 -62.66 8.02 17.76
CA HIS A 125 -62.57 8.91 16.59
C HIS A 125 -62.03 8.21 15.33
N LEU A 126 -61.79 6.89 15.40
CA LEU A 126 -61.41 6.04 14.27
C LEU A 126 -62.64 5.39 13.60
N GLY A 127 -63.85 5.88 13.87
CA GLY A 127 -65.10 5.39 13.28
C GLY A 127 -65.39 5.98 11.90
N ARG A 128 -66.20 5.25 11.11
CA ARG A 128 -66.66 5.71 9.79
C ARG A 128 -67.41 7.04 9.91
N GLY A 129 -67.03 8.02 9.09
CA GLY A 129 -67.63 9.35 9.05
C GLY A 129 -67.04 10.37 10.05
N GLN A 130 -66.05 10.00 10.86
CA GLN A 130 -65.39 10.90 11.83
C GLN A 130 -64.07 11.50 11.29
N VAL A 131 -63.92 11.60 9.97
CA VAL A 131 -62.69 11.98 9.27
C VAL A 131 -62.93 13.28 8.52
N SER A 132 -62.12 14.32 8.78
CA SER A 132 -62.24 15.63 8.12
C SER A 132 -61.98 15.56 6.62
N HIS A 133 -60.98 14.76 6.21
CA HIS A 133 -60.45 14.73 4.85
C HIS A 133 -60.60 13.33 4.21
N PRO A 134 -61.84 12.85 3.95
CA PRO A 134 -62.10 11.47 3.50
C PRO A 134 -61.59 11.18 2.08
N ASN A 135 -61.31 12.21 1.26
CA ASN A 135 -60.79 12.06 -0.10
C ASN A 135 -59.44 11.31 -0.13
N VAL A 136 -58.69 11.34 0.98
CA VAL A 136 -57.46 10.55 1.19
C VAL A 136 -57.68 9.05 0.96
N PHE A 137 -58.88 8.52 1.21
CA PHE A 137 -59.17 7.10 0.99
C PHE A 137 -59.37 6.71 -0.48
N GLU A 138 -59.44 7.68 -1.41
CA GLU A 138 -59.50 7.43 -2.86
C GLU A 138 -58.16 7.71 -3.55
N ASP A 139 -57.20 8.28 -2.82
CA ASP A 139 -55.84 8.60 -3.29
C ASP A 139 -54.88 7.46 -2.88
N ASP A 140 -54.26 6.79 -3.86
CA ASP A 140 -53.40 5.60 -3.64
C ASP A 140 -52.00 5.98 -3.07
N THR A 141 -51.91 7.05 -2.27
CA THR A 141 -50.66 7.65 -1.78
C THR A 141 -50.21 7.12 -0.43
N ALA A 142 -51.12 6.68 0.43
CA ALA A 142 -50.83 6.17 1.78
C ALA A 142 -51.62 4.88 2.09
N THR A 143 -51.08 4.03 2.96
CA THR A 143 -51.73 2.76 3.37
C THR A 143 -52.08 2.72 4.86
N HIS A 144 -51.43 3.54 5.68
CA HIS A 144 -51.62 3.60 7.13
C HIS A 144 -51.65 5.06 7.63
N VAL A 145 -52.20 5.28 8.82
CA VAL A 145 -52.14 6.54 9.58
C VAL A 145 -51.45 6.34 10.92
N VAL A 146 -50.70 7.35 11.38
CA VAL A 146 -50.04 7.36 12.69
C VAL A 146 -51.08 7.58 13.80
N THR A 147 -51.29 6.58 14.65
CA THR A 147 -52.26 6.64 15.76
C THR A 147 -51.64 6.70 17.14
N ALA A 148 -50.37 6.33 17.31
CA ALA A 148 -49.62 6.57 18.54
C ALA A 148 -48.12 6.80 18.29
N ILE A 149 -47.47 7.54 19.19
CA ILE A 149 -46.03 7.83 19.18
C ILE A 149 -45.49 7.71 20.61
N LEU A 150 -44.32 7.07 20.75
CA LEU A 150 -43.50 7.09 21.97
C LEU A 150 -42.31 8.02 21.73
N TYR A 151 -42.21 9.07 22.52
CA TYR A 151 -41.14 10.05 22.48
C TYR A 151 -40.01 9.70 23.44
N GLY A 152 -38.81 10.16 23.13
CA GLY A 152 -37.60 9.92 23.88
C GLY A 152 -36.37 10.41 23.13
N ALA A 153 -35.22 9.81 23.43
CA ALA A 153 -33.97 10.03 22.72
C ALA A 153 -33.05 8.82 22.90
N SER A 154 -32.18 8.56 21.92
CA SER A 154 -31.10 7.58 22.03
C SER A 154 -29.75 8.22 21.71
N ALA A 155 -28.69 7.60 22.22
CA ALA A 155 -27.30 7.94 21.92
C ALA A 155 -26.47 6.67 21.80
N TYR A 156 -25.56 6.68 20.83
CA TYR A 156 -24.61 5.63 20.56
C TYR A 156 -23.21 6.24 20.59
N PHE A 157 -22.39 5.77 21.53
CA PHE A 157 -20.97 6.10 21.59
C PHE A 157 -20.22 4.88 21.06
N VAL A 158 -19.69 5.01 19.85
CA VAL A 158 -18.94 3.97 19.16
C VAL A 158 -17.46 4.20 19.46
N PHE A 159 -16.85 3.29 20.20
CA PHE A 159 -15.44 3.33 20.57
C PHE A 159 -14.64 2.40 19.68
N ASP A 160 -13.65 2.95 18.98
CA ASP A 160 -12.81 2.24 18.02
C ASP A 160 -11.32 2.36 18.38
N ARG A 161 -10.60 1.22 18.32
CA ARG A 161 -9.14 1.08 18.50
C ARG A 161 -8.58 0.14 17.42
N GLU A 162 -7.34 0.34 16.96
CA GLU A 162 -6.67 -0.67 16.12
C GLU A 162 -5.85 -1.63 17.01
N SER A 163 -5.90 -2.94 16.75
CA SER A 163 -5.19 -3.94 17.56
C SER A 163 -4.41 -4.98 16.75
N SER A 164 -3.37 -5.52 17.39
CA SER A 164 -2.55 -6.57 16.79
C SER A 164 -3.34 -7.88 16.67
N LEU A 165 -2.95 -8.75 15.74
CA LEU A 165 -3.61 -10.05 15.53
C LEU A 165 -3.58 -10.97 16.77
N SER A 166 -2.75 -10.68 17.77
CA SER A 166 -2.61 -11.45 19.02
C SER A 166 -3.68 -11.15 20.08
N ASP A 167 -4.24 -9.93 20.11
CA ASP A 167 -4.96 -9.41 21.29
C ASP A 167 -6.49 -9.64 21.26
N LYS A 168 -7.01 -9.81 20.04
CA LYS A 168 -8.39 -9.58 19.55
C LYS A 168 -9.58 -10.21 20.25
N LYS A 169 -9.42 -10.96 21.35
CA LYS A 169 -10.55 -11.66 21.97
C LYS A 169 -10.47 -11.99 23.46
N LYS A 170 -9.50 -11.44 24.20
CA LYS A 170 -9.41 -11.64 25.66
C LYS A 170 -9.55 -10.35 26.49
N ASN A 171 -9.27 -9.18 25.90
CA ASN A 171 -9.31 -7.91 26.62
C ASN A 171 -10.63 -7.12 26.43
N ILE A 172 -11.20 -7.11 25.22
CA ILE A 172 -12.39 -6.30 24.88
C ILE A 172 -13.58 -6.59 25.82
N ASP A 173 -13.86 -7.87 26.11
CA ASP A 173 -14.95 -8.28 27.03
C ASP A 173 -14.69 -7.92 28.50
N VAL A 174 -13.48 -7.49 28.86
CA VAL A 174 -13.10 -6.94 30.17
C VAL A 174 -13.21 -5.42 30.14
N GLU A 175 -12.69 -4.79 29.10
CA GLU A 175 -12.79 -3.34 28.83
C GLU A 175 -14.26 -2.89 28.75
N ALA A 176 -15.12 -3.68 28.09
CA ALA A 176 -16.58 -3.49 28.07
C ALA A 176 -17.21 -3.44 29.47
N LYS A 177 -16.76 -4.32 30.38
CA LYS A 177 -17.25 -4.41 31.76
C LYS A 177 -16.69 -3.30 32.64
N LEU A 178 -15.47 -2.83 32.36
CA LEU A 178 -14.87 -1.66 33.00
C LEU A 178 -15.61 -0.37 32.59
N MET A 179 -15.89 -0.21 31.30
CA MET A 179 -16.70 0.90 30.79
C MET A 179 -18.08 0.92 31.44
N MET A 180 -18.83 -0.20 31.39
CA MET A 180 -20.13 -0.32 32.07
C MET A 180 -20.04 0.10 33.55
N ARG A 181 -19.06 -0.43 34.30
CA ARG A 181 -18.87 -0.08 35.72
C ARG A 181 -18.64 1.41 35.94
N SER A 182 -17.80 2.04 35.13
CA SER A 182 -17.49 3.48 35.24
C SER A 182 -18.69 4.39 34.96
N LEU A 183 -19.61 3.96 34.10
CA LEU A 183 -20.84 4.69 33.75
C LEU A 183 -21.97 4.46 34.75
N THR A 184 -21.96 3.31 35.45
CA THR A 184 -22.88 2.99 36.55
C THR A 184 -22.41 3.49 37.92
N ALA A 185 -21.22 4.08 38.01
CA ALA A 185 -20.74 4.69 39.25
C ALA A 185 -21.58 5.95 39.54
N GLU A 186 -22.49 5.84 40.53
CA GLU A 186 -23.29 6.98 41.00
C GLU A 186 -22.38 8.15 41.41
N ALA A 187 -22.90 9.39 41.30
CA ALA A 187 -22.18 10.62 41.59
C ALA A 187 -21.85 10.77 43.10
N GLY A 188 -20.85 10.01 43.55
CA GLY A 188 -20.44 9.82 44.95
C GLY A 188 -19.69 8.50 45.18
N ALA A 189 -19.87 7.49 44.33
CA ALA A 189 -19.13 6.22 44.37
C ALA A 189 -17.83 6.31 43.55
N SER A 190 -16.69 6.52 44.21
CA SER A 190 -15.38 6.64 43.54
C SER A 190 -14.90 5.30 42.96
N PHE A 191 -15.30 4.98 41.72
CA PHE A 191 -14.74 3.85 40.97
C PHE A 191 -13.36 4.21 40.43
N THR A 192 -12.32 3.99 41.25
CA THR A 192 -10.92 4.15 40.84
C THR A 192 -10.50 3.01 39.91
N MET A 193 -10.36 3.30 38.61
CA MET A 193 -9.55 2.45 37.71
C MET A 193 -8.08 2.51 38.13
N ASP A 194 -7.34 1.42 37.92
CA ASP A 194 -5.87 1.49 37.92
C ASP A 194 -5.35 2.11 36.60
N GLU A 195 -4.11 2.62 36.59
CA GLU A 195 -3.55 3.29 35.41
C GLU A 195 -3.44 2.38 34.17
N LYS A 196 -3.41 1.04 34.34
CA LYS A 196 -3.40 0.08 33.22
C LYS A 196 -4.79 -0.10 32.63
N GLN A 197 -5.84 -0.08 33.45
CA GLN A 197 -7.24 -0.05 33.01
C GLN A 197 -7.55 1.29 32.33
N LYS A 198 -7.12 2.40 32.92
CA LYS A 198 -7.34 3.75 32.38
C LYS A 198 -6.69 3.93 31.01
N SER A 199 -5.39 3.63 30.89
CA SER A 199 -4.67 3.71 29.60
C SER A 199 -5.23 2.74 28.55
N ALA A 200 -5.72 1.56 28.93
CA ALA A 200 -6.37 0.64 27.99
C ALA A 200 -7.66 1.23 27.38
N VAL A 201 -8.44 2.00 28.15
CA VAL A 201 -9.72 2.60 27.70
C VAL A 201 -9.53 3.98 27.05
N GLU A 202 -8.55 4.79 27.48
CA GLU A 202 -8.21 6.07 26.81
C GLU A 202 -7.59 5.87 25.42
N ASN A 203 -7.07 4.68 25.10
CA ASN A 203 -6.61 4.29 23.76
C ASN A 203 -7.76 4.06 22.73
N PHE A 204 -9.03 4.31 23.08
CA PHE A 204 -10.15 4.26 22.13
C PHE A 204 -10.55 5.66 21.65
N SER A 205 -10.63 5.82 20.33
CA SER A 205 -11.32 6.95 19.70
C SER A 205 -12.84 6.80 19.84
N CYS A 206 -13.58 7.89 20.03
CA CYS A 206 -15.04 7.89 20.14
C CYS A 206 -15.71 8.55 18.91
N THR A 207 -16.81 7.96 18.45
CA THR A 207 -17.74 8.55 17.48
C THR A 207 -19.15 8.54 18.06
N PHE A 208 -19.80 9.70 18.11
CA PHE A 208 -21.13 9.87 18.70
C PHE A 208 -22.24 9.96 17.64
N HIS A 209 -23.28 9.14 17.77
CA HIS A 209 -24.54 9.24 17.03
C HIS A 209 -25.70 9.34 18.02
N GLY A 210 -26.34 10.51 18.13
CA GLY A 210 -27.42 10.69 19.09
C GLY A 210 -28.49 11.67 18.63
N ASP A 211 -29.59 11.68 19.37
CA ASP A 211 -30.74 12.57 19.15
C ASP A 211 -30.62 13.89 19.93
N PHE A 212 -29.52 14.09 20.65
CA PHE A 212 -29.27 15.21 21.56
C PHE A 212 -28.51 16.36 20.89
N LYS A 213 -28.87 17.60 21.25
CA LYS A 213 -28.23 18.84 20.75
C LYS A 213 -26.94 19.15 21.52
N LEU A 214 -25.83 18.52 21.15
CA LEU A 214 -24.50 18.83 21.71
C LEU A 214 -23.89 20.09 21.05
N SER A 215 -23.08 20.83 21.81
CA SER A 215 -22.20 21.89 21.27
C SER A 215 -20.99 21.32 20.51
N SER A 216 -20.52 20.14 20.93
CA SER A 216 -19.41 19.40 20.34
C SER A 216 -19.59 17.92 20.63
N ASN A 217 -19.38 17.05 19.63
CA ASN A 217 -19.43 15.60 19.83
C ASN A 217 -18.19 15.12 20.61
N PRO A 218 -18.32 14.14 21.53
CA PRO A 218 -17.18 13.56 22.22
C PRO A 218 -16.32 12.73 21.25
N THR A 219 -15.00 12.89 21.37
CA THR A 219 -13.96 12.25 20.55
C THR A 219 -13.07 11.31 21.37
N SER A 220 -13.03 11.48 22.69
CA SER A 220 -12.30 10.65 23.64
C SER A 220 -13.23 9.96 24.64
N PHE A 221 -12.71 8.97 25.39
CA PHE A 221 -13.48 8.28 26.42
C PHE A 221 -13.91 9.20 27.57
N SER A 222 -13.05 10.10 28.03
CA SER A 222 -13.35 11.03 29.12
C SER A 222 -14.41 12.06 28.74
N GLU A 223 -14.38 12.57 27.51
CA GLU A 223 -15.47 13.39 26.95
C GLU A 223 -16.79 12.61 26.87
N ALA A 224 -16.75 11.35 26.43
CA ALA A 224 -17.95 10.52 26.31
C ALA A 224 -18.61 10.24 27.67
N VAL A 225 -17.84 9.99 28.73
CA VAL A 225 -18.36 9.85 30.10
C VAL A 225 -19.00 11.14 30.59
N ASN A 226 -18.37 12.31 30.34
CA ASN A 226 -18.92 13.61 30.72
C ASN A 226 -20.25 13.89 29.99
N VAL A 227 -20.31 13.67 28.67
CA VAL A 227 -21.54 13.79 27.87
C VAL A 227 -22.62 12.84 28.37
N TYR A 228 -22.29 11.57 28.65
CA TYR A 228 -23.22 10.57 29.18
C TYR A 228 -23.88 11.02 30.49
N GLN A 229 -23.12 11.58 31.43
CA GLN A 229 -23.65 12.12 32.70
C GLN A 229 -24.59 13.32 32.51
N GLN A 230 -24.54 14.00 31.37
CA GLN A 230 -25.41 15.15 31.05
C GLN A 230 -26.68 14.75 30.31
N LEU A 231 -26.69 13.66 29.52
CA LEU A 231 -27.82 13.25 28.68
C LEU A 231 -29.20 13.25 29.38
N PRO A 232 -29.37 12.76 30.63
CA PRO A 232 -30.67 12.75 31.31
C PRO A 232 -31.25 14.16 31.55
N LYS A 233 -30.39 15.18 31.64
CA LYS A 233 -30.77 16.59 31.87
C LYS A 233 -31.09 17.31 30.55
N MET A 234 -30.54 16.82 29.43
CA MET A 234 -30.64 17.46 28.11
C MET A 234 -32.01 17.33 27.42
N LEU A 235 -32.99 16.70 28.06
CA LEU A 235 -34.36 16.57 27.53
C LEU A 235 -35.35 17.57 28.12
N GLY A 236 -34.94 18.37 29.12
CA GLY A 236 -35.82 19.26 29.89
C GLY A 236 -36.74 18.51 30.87
N GLU A 237 -37.30 19.23 31.84
CA GLU A 237 -38.05 18.65 32.97
C GLU A 237 -39.33 17.90 32.55
N ASN A 238 -39.83 18.13 31.33
CA ASN A 238 -40.99 17.46 30.76
C ASN A 238 -40.71 16.70 29.44
N GLY A 239 -39.45 16.53 29.05
CA GLY A 239 -39.10 15.89 27.78
C GLY A 239 -39.40 16.79 26.56
N GLU A 240 -39.18 18.10 26.69
CA GLU A 240 -39.48 19.12 25.68
C GLU A 240 -38.62 18.98 24.42
N ASP A 241 -37.39 18.46 24.57
CA ASP A 241 -36.47 18.14 23.46
C ASP A 241 -36.57 16.67 22.98
N ALA A 242 -37.54 15.89 23.48
CA ALA A 242 -37.71 14.49 23.10
C ALA A 242 -38.32 14.33 21.70
N ILE A 243 -37.75 13.43 20.89
CA ILE A 243 -38.19 13.14 19.52
C ILE A 243 -38.99 11.83 19.45
N PRO A 244 -39.76 11.57 18.37
CA PRO A 244 -40.35 10.25 18.13
C PRO A 244 -39.29 9.14 18.09
N VAL A 245 -39.51 8.04 18.83
CA VAL A 245 -38.64 6.86 18.86
C VAL A 245 -39.38 5.62 18.33
N ARG A 246 -40.62 5.37 18.78
CA ARG A 246 -41.51 4.30 18.27
C ARG A 246 -42.83 4.89 17.79
N VAL A 247 -43.41 4.27 16.77
CA VAL A 247 -44.63 4.75 16.10
C VAL A 247 -45.55 3.56 15.83
N TRP A 248 -46.86 3.75 16.05
CA TRP A 248 -47.89 2.76 15.73
C TRP A 248 -48.72 3.25 14.55
N LEU A 249 -48.82 2.38 13.54
CA LEU A 249 -49.46 2.64 12.26
C LEU A 249 -50.74 1.80 12.14
N TYR A 250 -51.88 2.47 12.01
CA TYR A 250 -53.19 1.83 11.83
C TYR A 250 -53.57 1.76 10.34
N PRO A 251 -54.00 0.61 9.80
CA PRO A 251 -54.31 0.49 8.37
C PRO A 251 -55.53 1.31 7.94
N LEU A 252 -55.40 2.13 6.89
CA LEU A 252 -56.49 2.97 6.38
C LEU A 252 -57.69 2.14 5.90
N VAL A 253 -57.43 0.93 5.37
CA VAL A 253 -58.46 0.00 4.87
C VAL A 253 -59.47 -0.46 5.94
N LYS A 254 -59.14 -0.30 7.22
CA LYS A 254 -60.04 -0.56 8.36
C LYS A 254 -61.01 0.61 8.62
N LEU A 255 -60.63 1.83 8.21
CA LEU A 255 -61.45 3.04 8.28
C LEU A 255 -62.41 3.08 7.07
N ASP A 256 -61.87 3.07 5.85
CA ASP A 256 -62.63 2.93 4.61
C ASP A 256 -62.04 1.84 3.70
N SER A 257 -62.90 0.96 3.20
CA SER A 257 -62.60 -0.15 2.30
C SER A 257 -62.04 0.25 0.93
N LYS A 258 -62.13 1.53 0.53
CA LYS A 258 -61.50 2.06 -0.69
C LYS A 258 -59.99 2.26 -0.56
N ALA A 259 -59.50 2.47 0.66
CA ALA A 259 -58.14 2.94 0.90
C ALA A 259 -57.08 1.92 0.48
N ALA A 260 -55.90 2.42 0.10
CA ALA A 260 -54.80 1.58 -0.32
C ALA A 260 -54.35 0.62 0.79
N ARG A 261 -53.91 -0.58 0.37
CA ARG A 261 -53.53 -1.68 1.27
C ARG A 261 -52.10 -2.15 1.00
N LEU A 262 -51.43 -2.59 2.06
CA LEU A 262 -50.27 -3.47 1.95
C LEU A 262 -50.79 -4.84 1.43
N GLN A 263 -50.30 -5.29 0.28
CA GLN A 263 -50.82 -6.51 -0.38
C GLN A 263 -50.01 -7.77 -0.07
N ARG A 264 -48.70 -7.64 0.11
CA ARG A 264 -47.81 -8.74 0.50
C ARG A 264 -46.86 -8.27 1.59
N HIS A 265 -46.62 -9.13 2.56
CA HIS A 265 -45.43 -9.05 3.42
C HIS A 265 -44.22 -9.61 2.64
N ILE A 266 -43.05 -9.67 3.28
CA ILE A 266 -41.87 -10.33 2.72
C ILE A 266 -41.44 -11.40 3.71
N SER A 267 -41.25 -12.63 3.25
CA SER A 267 -40.89 -13.75 4.11
C SER A 267 -39.53 -13.54 4.81
N ASN A 268 -39.47 -13.93 6.10
CA ASN A 268 -38.28 -13.77 6.94
C ASN A 268 -37.03 -14.43 6.35
N ARG A 269 -37.18 -15.52 5.57
CA ARG A 269 -36.08 -16.16 4.84
C ARG A 269 -35.40 -15.18 3.87
N LEU A 270 -36.16 -14.49 3.03
CA LEU A 270 -35.60 -13.54 2.07
C LEU A 270 -35.02 -12.30 2.75
N ILE A 271 -35.60 -11.89 3.88
CA ILE A 271 -35.05 -10.83 4.75
C ILE A 271 -33.66 -11.21 5.27
N THR A 272 -33.49 -12.43 5.81
CA THR A 272 -32.19 -12.93 6.27
C THR A 272 -31.21 -13.08 5.10
N CYS A 273 -31.56 -13.79 4.03
CA CYS A 273 -30.65 -14.01 2.90
C CYS A 273 -30.15 -12.70 2.26
N SER A 274 -31.01 -11.68 2.11
CA SER A 274 -30.60 -10.37 1.58
C SER A 274 -29.66 -9.62 2.53
N SER A 275 -29.87 -9.78 3.85
CA SER A 275 -29.01 -9.21 4.89
C SER A 275 -27.64 -9.89 4.93
N ASP A 276 -27.60 -11.22 4.85
CA ASP A 276 -26.39 -12.04 4.89
C ASP A 276 -25.45 -11.75 3.72
N ILE A 277 -26.01 -11.46 2.53
CA ILE A 277 -25.22 -11.07 1.35
C ILE A 277 -24.52 -9.73 1.60
N ILE A 278 -25.24 -8.73 2.12
CA ILE A 278 -24.65 -7.40 2.41
C ILE A 278 -23.62 -7.48 3.55
N GLU A 279 -23.89 -8.29 4.58
CA GLU A 279 -22.93 -8.59 5.66
C GLU A 279 -21.67 -9.29 5.12
N HIS A 280 -21.81 -10.26 4.20
CA HIS A 280 -20.67 -10.94 3.56
C HIS A 280 -19.85 -10.01 2.65
N LEU A 281 -20.50 -9.15 1.86
CA LEU A 281 -19.81 -8.15 1.02
C LEU A 281 -19.04 -7.14 1.89
N ASN A 282 -19.64 -6.64 2.98
CA ASN A 282 -18.94 -5.77 3.94
C ASN A 282 -17.73 -6.48 4.57
N LYS A 283 -17.89 -7.75 4.99
CA LYS A 283 -16.78 -8.55 5.55
C LYS A 283 -15.68 -8.82 4.53
N THR A 284 -16.03 -9.00 3.27
CA THR A 284 -15.10 -9.16 2.15
C THR A 284 -14.29 -7.89 1.92
N GLU A 285 -14.93 -6.71 1.92
CA GLU A 285 -14.24 -5.42 1.89
C GLU A 285 -13.30 -5.24 3.09
N MET A 286 -13.73 -5.55 4.32
CA MET A 286 -12.87 -5.45 5.51
C MET A 286 -11.62 -6.34 5.44
N ARG A 287 -11.73 -7.58 4.93
CA ARG A 287 -10.55 -8.45 4.72
C ARG A 287 -9.54 -7.83 3.74
N CYS A 288 -10.01 -7.15 2.70
CA CYS A 288 -9.12 -6.49 1.75
C CYS A 288 -8.54 -5.18 2.29
N ASN A 289 -9.27 -4.44 3.13
CA ASN A 289 -8.74 -3.28 3.85
C ASN A 289 -7.62 -3.68 4.83
N ASP A 290 -7.77 -4.82 5.52
CA ASP A 290 -6.73 -5.43 6.35
C ASP A 290 -5.48 -5.80 5.54
N LEU A 291 -5.67 -6.35 4.33
CA LEU A 291 -4.56 -6.69 3.42
C LEU A 291 -3.85 -5.46 2.85
N LEU A 292 -4.58 -4.37 2.55
CA LEU A 292 -3.98 -3.12 2.08
C LEU A 292 -3.01 -2.47 3.09
N LYS A 293 -3.16 -2.80 4.38
CA LYS A 293 -2.24 -2.39 5.45
C LYS A 293 -1.07 -3.36 5.67
N ASP A 294 -1.09 -4.55 5.03
CA ASP A 294 -0.03 -5.54 5.22
C ASP A 294 1.22 -5.20 4.40
N THR A 295 2.38 -5.55 4.94
CA THR A 295 3.70 -5.17 4.41
C THR A 295 3.87 -5.53 2.94
N ALA A 296 3.33 -6.66 2.46
CA ALA A 296 3.43 -7.02 1.06
C ALA A 296 2.62 -6.10 0.13
N ALA A 297 1.47 -5.58 0.57
CA ALA A 297 0.63 -4.67 -0.23
C ALA A 297 1.06 -3.21 -0.10
N THR A 298 1.83 -2.84 0.92
CA THR A 298 2.49 -1.53 1.01
C THR A 298 3.84 -1.50 0.29
N THR A 299 4.54 -2.64 0.17
CA THR A 299 5.75 -2.77 -0.65
C THR A 299 5.42 -2.87 -2.15
N PHE A 300 4.56 -3.81 -2.56
CA PHE A 300 4.32 -4.07 -3.98
C PHE A 300 3.12 -3.30 -4.52
N SER A 301 3.41 -2.25 -5.29
CA SER A 301 2.44 -1.36 -5.95
C SER A 301 1.33 -2.13 -6.70
N ALA A 302 1.68 -3.11 -7.53
CA ALA A 302 0.72 -3.92 -8.28
C ALA A 302 -0.19 -4.80 -7.39
N MET A 303 0.25 -5.21 -6.20
CA MET A 303 -0.61 -5.90 -5.23
C MET A 303 -1.65 -4.96 -4.61
N ASN A 304 -1.26 -3.71 -4.35
CA ASN A 304 -2.17 -2.65 -3.90
C ASN A 304 -3.27 -2.39 -4.95
N GLU A 305 -2.89 -2.13 -6.21
CA GLU A 305 -3.85 -1.84 -7.29
C GLU A 305 -4.89 -2.96 -7.50
N LYS A 306 -4.48 -4.22 -7.35
CA LYS A 306 -5.38 -5.40 -7.41
C LYS A 306 -6.40 -5.40 -6.27
N LEU A 307 -5.96 -5.14 -5.03
CA LEU A 307 -6.83 -5.04 -3.86
C LEU A 307 -7.78 -3.85 -3.97
N GLN A 308 -7.30 -2.68 -4.37
CA GLN A 308 -8.13 -1.48 -4.62
C GLN A 308 -9.18 -1.75 -5.71
N THR A 309 -8.80 -2.38 -6.81
CA THR A 309 -9.70 -2.75 -7.92
C THR A 309 -10.79 -3.72 -7.47
N PHE A 310 -10.43 -4.70 -6.64
CA PHE A 310 -11.38 -5.65 -6.04
C PHE A 310 -12.37 -4.93 -5.10
N ILE A 311 -11.88 -4.11 -4.17
CA ILE A 311 -12.73 -3.34 -3.23
C ILE A 311 -13.69 -2.43 -4.02
N ARG A 312 -13.19 -1.70 -5.02
CA ARG A 312 -14.00 -0.83 -5.89
C ARG A 312 -15.12 -1.60 -6.60
N ASN A 313 -14.81 -2.78 -7.14
CA ASN A 313 -15.80 -3.62 -7.81
C ASN A 313 -16.84 -4.19 -6.82
N CYS A 314 -16.41 -4.68 -5.65
CA CYS A 314 -17.33 -5.17 -4.60
C CYS A 314 -18.25 -4.04 -4.09
N HIS A 315 -17.72 -2.83 -3.92
CA HIS A 315 -18.49 -1.67 -3.50
C HIS A 315 -19.56 -1.27 -4.54
N LEU A 316 -19.20 -1.24 -5.83
CA LEU A 316 -20.14 -0.96 -6.92
C LEU A 316 -21.22 -2.04 -7.02
N TYR A 317 -20.86 -3.32 -6.95
CA TYR A 317 -21.83 -4.43 -6.93
C TYR A 317 -22.78 -4.32 -5.73
N LYS A 318 -22.27 -3.97 -4.55
CA LYS A 318 -23.07 -3.78 -3.33
C LYS A 318 -24.08 -2.64 -3.49
N GLN A 319 -23.67 -1.50 -4.07
CA GLN A 319 -24.59 -0.40 -4.38
C GLN A 319 -25.69 -0.83 -5.38
N GLU A 320 -25.32 -1.52 -6.46
CA GLU A 320 -26.26 -2.02 -7.47
C GLU A 320 -27.26 -3.04 -6.86
N PHE A 321 -26.78 -3.95 -6.00
CA PHE A 321 -27.61 -4.90 -5.27
C PHE A 321 -28.59 -4.20 -4.32
N MET A 322 -28.12 -3.23 -3.54
CA MET A 322 -28.96 -2.41 -2.65
C MET A 322 -30.03 -1.63 -3.45
N GLN A 323 -29.68 -1.07 -4.61
CA GLN A 323 -30.64 -0.38 -5.49
C GLN A 323 -31.68 -1.34 -6.11
N LYS A 324 -31.26 -2.56 -6.48
CA LYS A 324 -32.17 -3.63 -6.96
C LYS A 324 -33.16 -4.07 -5.86
N LEU A 325 -32.72 -4.16 -4.60
CA LEU A 325 -33.63 -4.34 -3.47
C LEU A 325 -34.62 -3.16 -3.37
N GLY A 326 -34.12 -1.93 -3.23
CA GLY A 326 -34.93 -0.73 -3.06
C GLY A 326 -36.02 -0.55 -4.12
N THR A 327 -35.72 -0.84 -5.38
CA THR A 327 -36.70 -0.74 -6.49
C THR A 327 -37.75 -1.86 -6.51
N VAL A 328 -37.44 -3.06 -6.01
CA VAL A 328 -38.36 -4.20 -6.02
C VAL A 328 -39.25 -4.26 -4.78
N LEU A 329 -38.77 -3.85 -3.59
CA LEU A 329 -39.52 -3.93 -2.33
C LEU A 329 -40.93 -3.26 -2.40
N PRO A 330 -41.10 -2.03 -2.93
CA PRO A 330 -42.41 -1.40 -3.03
C PRO A 330 -43.34 -2.09 -4.03
N SER A 331 -42.77 -2.69 -5.09
CA SER A 331 -43.53 -3.43 -6.11
C SER A 331 -44.14 -4.72 -5.53
N ILE A 332 -43.39 -5.45 -4.70
CA ILE A 332 -43.89 -6.65 -4.00
C ILE A 332 -44.96 -6.26 -2.99
N ARG A 333 -44.65 -5.30 -2.11
CA ARG A 333 -45.55 -4.84 -1.04
C ARG A 333 -46.84 -4.22 -1.55
N GLY A 334 -46.78 -3.43 -2.63
CA GLY A 334 -47.94 -2.88 -3.32
C GLY A 334 -48.68 -3.89 -4.18
N GLY A 335 -48.07 -5.03 -4.47
CA GLY A 335 -48.70 -6.20 -5.07
C GLY A 335 -48.52 -6.37 -6.58
N GLY A 336 -47.79 -5.47 -7.24
CA GLY A 336 -47.45 -5.54 -8.67
C GLY A 336 -46.34 -6.54 -9.03
N LYS A 337 -45.69 -7.17 -8.04
CA LYS A 337 -44.76 -8.29 -8.20
C LYS A 337 -44.98 -9.35 -7.10
N GLU A 338 -44.57 -10.58 -7.38
CA GLU A 338 -44.47 -11.67 -6.40
C GLU A 338 -43.14 -11.65 -5.63
N GLU A 339 -43.05 -12.38 -4.51
CA GLU A 339 -41.77 -12.59 -3.78
C GLU A 339 -40.67 -13.21 -4.66
N SER A 340 -41.03 -13.95 -5.72
CA SER A 340 -40.07 -14.51 -6.67
C SER A 340 -39.17 -13.44 -7.32
N ALA A 341 -39.67 -12.22 -7.50
CA ALA A 341 -38.85 -11.12 -8.03
C ALA A 341 -37.68 -10.72 -7.10
N LEU A 342 -37.77 -11.02 -5.81
CA LEU A 342 -36.67 -10.91 -4.86
C LEU A 342 -35.81 -12.18 -4.86
N GLU A 343 -36.42 -13.37 -4.93
CA GLU A 343 -35.65 -14.62 -5.10
C GLU A 343 -34.73 -14.58 -6.34
N ASP A 344 -35.20 -14.00 -7.45
CA ASP A 344 -34.44 -13.97 -8.70
C ASP A 344 -33.25 -12.99 -8.63
N ILE A 345 -33.32 -11.95 -7.79
CA ILE A 345 -32.16 -11.13 -7.42
C ILE A 345 -31.15 -11.96 -6.61
N LEU A 346 -31.61 -12.77 -5.66
CA LEU A 346 -30.73 -13.64 -4.85
C LEU A 346 -30.07 -14.73 -5.72
N LYS A 347 -30.83 -15.41 -6.59
CA LYS A 347 -30.31 -16.38 -7.57
C LYS A 347 -29.29 -15.72 -8.52
N THR A 348 -29.56 -14.48 -8.97
CA THR A 348 -28.61 -13.71 -9.80
C THR A 348 -27.30 -13.44 -9.05
N HIS A 349 -27.35 -13.14 -7.75
CA HIS A 349 -26.14 -13.02 -6.93
C HIS A 349 -25.39 -14.35 -6.79
N GLU A 350 -26.09 -15.46 -6.49
CA GLU A 350 -25.50 -16.80 -6.36
C GLU A 350 -24.80 -17.28 -7.65
N MET A 351 -25.33 -16.88 -8.83
CA MET A 351 -24.72 -17.17 -10.14
C MET A 351 -23.68 -16.14 -10.59
N SER A 352 -23.58 -14.97 -9.94
CA SER A 352 -22.61 -13.92 -10.28
C SER A 352 -21.18 -14.29 -9.84
N PRO A 353 -20.12 -13.70 -10.43
CA PRO A 353 -18.76 -13.82 -9.90
C PRO A 353 -18.58 -13.11 -8.54
N PHE A 354 -19.57 -12.35 -8.08
CA PHE A 354 -19.64 -11.78 -6.73
C PHE A 354 -20.26 -12.74 -5.71
N ASN A 355 -20.55 -13.99 -6.07
CA ASN A 355 -21.02 -14.99 -5.11
C ASN A 355 -19.99 -15.20 -3.97
N ARG A 356 -20.49 -15.59 -2.81
CA ARG A 356 -19.69 -15.77 -1.60
C ARG A 356 -18.46 -16.67 -1.78
N LYS A 357 -18.60 -17.79 -2.49
CA LYS A 357 -17.53 -18.79 -2.64
C LYS A 357 -16.35 -18.22 -3.43
N ASP A 358 -16.61 -17.56 -4.57
CA ASP A 358 -15.54 -17.08 -5.44
C ASP A 358 -14.84 -15.85 -4.85
N LEU A 359 -15.59 -14.95 -4.18
CA LEU A 359 -15.01 -13.86 -3.40
C LEU A 359 -14.17 -14.37 -2.22
N ASP A 360 -14.70 -15.28 -1.39
CA ASP A 360 -13.94 -15.86 -0.27
C ASP A 360 -12.70 -16.62 -0.79
N GLN A 361 -12.78 -17.30 -1.94
CA GLN A 361 -11.65 -18.00 -2.56
C GLN A 361 -10.55 -17.05 -3.03
N TRP A 362 -10.90 -15.95 -3.70
CA TRP A 362 -9.92 -14.96 -4.17
C TRP A 362 -9.21 -14.26 -3.00
N VAL A 363 -9.96 -13.77 -2.02
CA VAL A 363 -9.37 -13.09 -0.84
C VAL A 363 -8.49 -14.06 -0.05
N THR A 364 -8.92 -15.32 0.14
CA THR A 364 -8.11 -16.34 0.84
C THR A 364 -6.84 -16.72 0.05
N LYS A 365 -6.83 -16.57 -1.29
CA LYS A 365 -5.59 -16.68 -2.08
C LYS A 365 -4.67 -15.49 -1.77
N LYS A 366 -5.20 -14.27 -1.77
CA LYS A 366 -4.42 -13.04 -1.48
C LYS A 366 -3.86 -13.00 -0.06
N GLU A 367 -4.58 -13.49 0.94
CA GLU A 367 -4.07 -13.67 2.31
C GLU A 367 -2.84 -14.61 2.37
N LYS A 368 -2.89 -15.74 1.65
CA LYS A 368 -1.78 -16.70 1.57
C LYS A 368 -0.59 -16.14 0.78
N GLU A 369 -0.86 -15.35 -0.24
CA GLU A 369 0.14 -14.64 -1.03
C GLU A 369 0.86 -13.58 -0.18
N SER A 370 0.13 -12.70 0.52
CA SER A 370 0.67 -11.71 1.45
C SER A 370 1.57 -12.36 2.52
N CYS A 371 1.07 -13.38 3.21
CA CYS A 371 1.83 -14.13 4.23
C CYS A 371 3.09 -14.80 3.66
N THR A 372 3.07 -15.26 2.41
CA THR A 372 4.24 -15.85 1.76
C THR A 372 5.26 -14.76 1.43
N LEU A 373 4.84 -13.68 0.78
CA LEU A 373 5.70 -12.56 0.39
C LEU A 373 6.34 -11.89 1.60
N LYS A 374 5.57 -11.61 2.65
CA LYS A 374 6.05 -11.05 3.92
C LYS A 374 7.15 -11.91 4.57
N SER A 375 7.06 -13.23 4.44
CA SER A 375 8.09 -14.15 4.92
C SER A 375 9.37 -14.11 4.07
N PHE A 376 9.31 -13.80 2.78
CA PHE A 376 10.50 -13.56 1.95
C PHE A 376 11.09 -12.17 2.19
N LEU A 377 10.26 -11.12 2.25
CA LEU A 377 10.67 -9.74 2.49
C LEU A 377 11.53 -9.63 3.77
N ARG A 378 11.08 -10.21 4.89
CA ARG A 378 11.86 -10.21 6.14
C ARG A 378 13.21 -10.91 6.00
N GLN A 379 13.29 -12.02 5.26
CA GLN A 379 14.57 -12.73 5.02
C GLN A 379 15.51 -11.96 4.06
N LEU A 380 14.98 -11.06 3.21
CA LEU A 380 15.78 -10.20 2.34
C LEU A 380 16.28 -8.95 3.10
N GLU A 381 15.46 -8.42 4.00
CA GLU A 381 15.81 -7.38 4.97
C GLU A 381 16.87 -7.86 5.97
N GLU A 382 16.73 -9.09 6.50
CA GLU A 382 17.75 -9.81 7.28
C GLU A 382 19.09 -10.00 6.53
N LEU A 383 19.10 -9.86 5.19
CA LEU A 383 20.29 -9.90 4.33
C LEU A 383 20.78 -8.52 3.85
N GLY A 384 20.19 -7.43 4.37
CA GLY A 384 20.58 -6.06 4.05
C GLY A 384 20.14 -5.56 2.66
N ALA A 385 19.29 -6.30 1.94
CA ALA A 385 18.79 -5.87 0.64
C ALA A 385 17.76 -4.74 0.80
N LYS A 386 17.96 -3.64 0.06
CA LYS A 386 17.05 -2.48 0.14
C LYS A 386 15.82 -2.70 -0.75
N MET A 387 14.64 -2.48 -0.18
CA MET A 387 13.39 -2.44 -0.94
C MET A 387 13.37 -1.15 -1.77
N ASP A 388 13.28 -1.24 -3.08
CA ASP A 388 13.22 -0.07 -3.96
C ASP A 388 12.46 -0.42 -5.25
N ASP A 389 11.18 -0.05 -5.31
CA ASP A 389 10.31 -0.29 -6.47
C ASP A 389 10.69 0.65 -7.66
N ASN A 390 11.42 1.76 -7.42
CA ASN A 390 11.88 2.67 -8.47
C ASN A 390 13.33 2.40 -8.89
N LEU A 391 13.54 1.25 -9.53
CA LEU A 391 14.87 0.77 -9.89
C LEU A 391 15.67 1.74 -10.79
N ASP A 392 15.00 2.58 -11.57
CA ASP A 392 15.64 3.51 -12.51
C ASP A 392 16.44 4.63 -11.80
N ASP A 393 15.97 5.12 -10.64
CA ASP A 393 16.74 6.04 -9.77
C ASP A 393 18.04 5.38 -9.29
N LEU A 394 17.98 4.08 -9.03
CA LEU A 394 19.03 3.28 -8.40
C LEU A 394 20.11 2.84 -9.40
N LEU A 395 19.74 2.67 -10.67
CA LEU A 395 20.67 2.44 -11.79
C LEU A 395 21.41 3.72 -12.23
N CYS A 396 21.01 4.91 -11.74
CA CYS A 396 21.62 6.19 -12.08
C CYS A 396 22.75 6.65 -11.12
N ASP A 397 23.11 5.87 -10.10
CA ASP A 397 24.18 6.22 -9.15
C ASP A 397 25.56 5.81 -9.68
N LEU A 398 26.38 6.81 -10.01
CA LEU A 398 27.73 6.65 -10.58
C LEU A 398 28.75 5.95 -9.66
N HIS A 399 28.41 5.67 -8.40
CA HIS A 399 29.25 4.89 -7.49
C HIS A 399 28.94 3.38 -7.53
N ILE A 400 27.84 2.98 -8.17
CA ILE A 400 27.35 1.60 -8.23
C ILE A 400 27.58 1.07 -9.64
N LYS A 401 28.43 0.05 -9.80
CA LYS A 401 28.65 -0.62 -11.09
C LYS A 401 27.69 -1.77 -11.33
N ASN A 402 27.32 -2.47 -10.24
CA ASN A 402 26.47 -3.65 -10.29
C ASN A 402 25.26 -3.48 -9.35
N THR A 403 24.06 -3.70 -9.87
CA THR A 403 22.85 -3.85 -9.04
C THR A 403 22.36 -5.29 -9.12
N VAL A 404 22.20 -5.92 -7.95
CA VAL A 404 21.71 -7.31 -7.82
C VAL A 404 20.32 -7.28 -7.20
N SER A 405 19.29 -7.46 -8.03
CA SER A 405 17.89 -7.38 -7.60
C SER A 405 17.28 -8.76 -7.43
N PHE A 406 16.75 -9.04 -6.23
CA PHE A 406 15.80 -10.13 -6.04
C PHE A 406 14.43 -9.67 -6.50
N SER A 407 14.01 -10.09 -7.70
CA SER A 407 12.76 -9.61 -8.29
C SER A 407 11.64 -10.64 -8.18
N PHE A 408 10.50 -10.21 -7.65
CA PHE A 408 9.27 -11.00 -7.57
C PHE A 408 8.51 -10.94 -8.91
N THR A 409 8.67 -12.00 -9.70
CA THR A 409 8.26 -12.07 -11.11
C THR A 409 6.82 -12.55 -11.34
N SER A 410 6.09 -12.93 -10.28
CA SER A 410 4.70 -13.41 -10.38
C SER A 410 3.69 -12.67 -9.50
N VAL A 411 4.13 -11.67 -8.71
CA VAL A 411 3.23 -10.80 -7.93
C VAL A 411 2.37 -9.93 -8.85
N ASP A 412 2.96 -9.48 -9.95
CA ASP A 412 2.37 -8.49 -10.86
C ASP A 412 1.45 -9.11 -11.93
N GLN A 413 1.42 -10.43 -12.05
CA GLN A 413 0.69 -11.18 -13.07
C GLN A 413 -0.77 -10.69 -13.27
N PRO A 414 -1.24 -10.41 -14.51
CA PRO A 414 -2.61 -9.98 -14.78
C PRO A 414 -3.67 -10.96 -14.26
N GLU A 415 -4.78 -10.45 -13.71
CA GLU A 415 -5.79 -11.28 -13.04
C GLU A 415 -7.11 -11.43 -13.82
N SER A 416 -7.33 -12.65 -14.29
CA SER A 416 -8.57 -13.10 -14.95
C SER A 416 -9.82 -12.87 -14.09
N PHE A 417 -9.74 -13.06 -12.76
CA PHE A 417 -10.89 -12.90 -11.87
C PHE A 417 -11.32 -11.42 -11.72
N LEU A 418 -10.37 -10.50 -11.53
CA LEU A 418 -10.68 -9.06 -11.49
C LEU A 418 -11.27 -8.57 -12.82
N THR A 419 -10.85 -9.18 -13.94
CA THR A 419 -11.44 -8.94 -15.26
C THR A 419 -12.88 -9.46 -15.35
N LYS A 420 -13.17 -10.66 -14.83
CA LYS A 420 -14.54 -11.22 -14.75
C LYS A 420 -15.47 -10.36 -13.88
N LEU A 421 -15.03 -9.92 -12.70
CA LEU A 421 -15.78 -8.97 -11.86
C LEU A 421 -16.05 -7.64 -12.60
N SER A 422 -15.03 -7.07 -13.24
CA SER A 422 -15.14 -5.79 -13.94
C SER A 422 -16.01 -5.86 -15.20
N ASN A 423 -16.08 -7.01 -15.87
CA ASN A 423 -16.95 -7.22 -17.02
C ASN A 423 -18.41 -7.44 -16.62
N PHE A 424 -18.69 -8.10 -15.48
CA PHE A 424 -20.04 -8.29 -14.96
C PHE A 424 -20.73 -6.94 -14.60
N LEU A 425 -19.95 -5.94 -14.20
CA LEU A 425 -20.44 -4.59 -13.88
C LEU A 425 -20.60 -3.64 -15.08
N LYS A 426 -20.36 -4.11 -16.32
CA LYS A 426 -20.54 -3.28 -17.53
C LYS A 426 -22.00 -3.29 -17.99
N PRO A 427 -22.54 -2.16 -18.49
CA PRO A 427 -23.85 -2.13 -19.14
C PRO A 427 -23.94 -3.14 -20.30
N ALA A 428 -25.10 -3.79 -20.43
CA ALA A 428 -25.39 -4.68 -21.54
C ALA A 428 -25.21 -3.95 -22.89
N GLY A 429 -24.40 -4.53 -23.78
CA GLY A 429 -24.00 -3.90 -25.05
C GLY A 429 -22.56 -3.36 -25.09
N MET A 430 -21.86 -3.25 -23.95
CA MET A 430 -20.40 -2.93 -23.90
C MET A 430 -19.50 -4.15 -23.65
N VAL A 431 -20.01 -5.36 -23.92
CA VAL A 431 -19.24 -6.61 -23.88
C VAL A 431 -18.89 -6.99 -25.32
N GLY A 432 -17.63 -6.85 -25.70
CA GLY A 432 -17.12 -7.36 -26.98
C GLY A 432 -17.08 -8.89 -27.01
N GLU A 433 -17.05 -9.47 -28.21
CA GLU A 433 -17.30 -10.91 -28.48
C GLU A 433 -16.29 -11.91 -27.87
N TYR A 434 -15.26 -11.42 -27.16
CA TYR A 434 -14.20 -12.23 -26.52
C TYR A 434 -14.48 -12.58 -25.04
N ALA A 435 -15.75 -12.79 -24.67
CA ALA A 435 -16.13 -13.11 -23.29
C ALA A 435 -16.05 -14.61 -22.94
N ASP A 436 -16.19 -15.49 -23.93
CA ASP A 436 -16.50 -16.92 -23.71
C ASP A 436 -15.26 -17.82 -23.52
N ASP A 437 -14.12 -17.44 -24.09
CA ASP A 437 -12.93 -18.32 -24.22
C ASP A 437 -11.91 -18.20 -23.06
N LEU A 438 -12.28 -17.55 -21.95
CA LEU A 438 -11.42 -17.42 -20.75
C LEU A 438 -11.51 -18.65 -19.82
N GLN A 439 -11.27 -19.82 -20.40
CA GLN A 439 -10.86 -21.07 -19.73
C GLN A 439 -9.34 -21.14 -19.49
N THR A 440 -8.64 -20.00 -19.47
CA THR A 440 -7.25 -19.95 -18.99
C THR A 440 -7.18 -20.49 -17.56
N THR A 441 -6.63 -21.69 -17.40
CA THR A 441 -6.39 -22.29 -16.08
C THR A 441 -5.53 -21.32 -15.27
N THR A 442 -6.13 -20.72 -14.24
CA THR A 442 -5.46 -19.65 -13.48
C THR A 442 -4.41 -20.30 -12.60
N ARG A 443 -3.20 -20.45 -13.16
CA ARG A 443 -2.03 -21.00 -12.47
C ARG A 443 -1.87 -20.30 -11.13
N ASP A 444 -1.60 -21.09 -10.09
CA ASP A 444 -1.38 -20.54 -8.77
C ASP A 444 -0.04 -19.80 -8.75
N SER A 445 -0.10 -18.47 -8.64
CA SER A 445 1.05 -17.55 -8.65
C SER A 445 2.11 -17.94 -7.62
N LEU A 446 1.70 -18.61 -6.55
CA LEU A 446 2.57 -19.16 -5.51
C LEU A 446 2.29 -20.65 -5.26
N SER A 447 2.19 -21.43 -6.35
CA SER A 447 2.15 -22.89 -6.28
C SER A 447 3.31 -23.48 -5.45
N THR A 448 3.19 -24.72 -4.98
CA THR A 448 4.25 -25.35 -4.16
C THR A 448 5.59 -25.46 -4.89
N ASP A 449 5.59 -25.72 -6.20
CA ASP A 449 6.82 -25.68 -7.02
C ASP A 449 7.35 -24.24 -7.14
N THR A 450 6.48 -23.27 -7.42
CA THR A 450 6.84 -21.84 -7.49
C THR A 450 7.53 -21.38 -6.20
N ARG A 451 6.94 -21.69 -5.04
CA ARG A 451 7.52 -21.36 -3.72
C ARG A 451 8.82 -22.11 -3.46
N GLN A 452 9.02 -23.32 -4.00
CA GLN A 452 10.30 -24.01 -3.92
C GLN A 452 11.37 -23.36 -4.82
N ARG A 453 11.02 -22.87 -6.02
CA ARG A 453 11.91 -22.07 -6.88
C ARG A 453 12.34 -20.79 -6.17
N MET A 454 11.39 -20.04 -5.60
CA MET A 454 11.68 -18.82 -4.83
C MET A 454 12.62 -19.09 -3.65
N LYS A 455 12.44 -20.21 -2.92
CA LYS A 455 13.38 -20.62 -1.84
C LYS A 455 14.78 -20.93 -2.36
N ARG A 456 14.92 -21.55 -3.54
CA ARG A 456 16.23 -21.77 -4.18
C ARG A 456 16.88 -20.44 -4.57
N GLN A 457 16.12 -19.52 -5.15
CA GLN A 457 16.61 -18.18 -5.47
C GLN A 457 17.02 -17.39 -4.22
N LEU A 458 16.23 -17.40 -3.14
CA LEU A 458 16.59 -16.74 -1.88
C LEU A 458 17.89 -17.32 -1.30
N HIS A 459 18.12 -18.63 -1.44
CA HIS A 459 19.37 -19.27 -1.01
C HIS A 459 20.57 -18.84 -1.88
N LEU A 460 20.41 -18.74 -3.20
CA LEU A 460 21.44 -18.20 -4.11
C LEU A 460 21.76 -16.73 -3.81
N PHE A 461 20.73 -15.92 -3.52
CA PHE A 461 20.89 -14.51 -3.15
C PHE A 461 21.65 -14.35 -1.82
N ASN A 462 21.31 -15.15 -0.80
CA ASN A 462 22.02 -15.25 0.48
C ASN A 462 23.49 -15.71 0.34
N GLN A 463 23.82 -16.45 -0.71
CA GLN A 463 25.21 -16.75 -1.06
C GLN A 463 25.87 -15.55 -1.76
N LEU A 464 25.22 -14.92 -2.75
CA LEU A 464 25.75 -13.74 -3.45
C LEU A 464 26.09 -12.58 -2.49
N THR A 465 25.25 -12.29 -1.49
CA THR A 465 25.53 -11.25 -0.48
C THR A 465 26.73 -11.56 0.42
N LYS A 466 27.24 -12.81 0.42
CA LYS A 466 28.43 -13.22 1.18
C LYS A 466 29.70 -13.32 0.34
N TRP A 467 29.57 -13.66 -0.94
CA TRP A 467 30.71 -13.70 -1.87
C TRP A 467 31.05 -12.31 -2.45
N THR A 468 30.10 -11.38 -2.44
CA THR A 468 30.28 -10.02 -3.01
C THR A 468 30.66 -9.02 -1.92
N SER A 469 31.94 -8.89 -1.63
CA SER A 469 32.48 -7.97 -0.59
C SER A 469 32.94 -6.62 -1.17
N SER A 470 32.21 -6.05 -2.13
CA SER A 470 32.58 -4.83 -2.86
C SER A 470 31.54 -3.72 -2.68
N ASP A 471 31.98 -2.53 -2.24
CA ASP A 471 31.13 -1.35 -2.02
C ASP A 471 30.46 -0.82 -3.31
N ASP A 472 30.95 -1.22 -4.49
CA ASP A 472 30.40 -0.84 -5.80
C ASP A 472 29.21 -1.69 -6.26
N THR A 473 28.73 -2.61 -5.41
CA THR A 473 27.63 -3.54 -5.73
C THR A 473 26.48 -3.45 -4.73
N LYS A 474 25.27 -3.11 -5.19
CA LYS A 474 24.09 -2.88 -4.35
C LYS A 474 23.06 -4.00 -4.48
N PHE A 475 22.60 -4.52 -3.34
CA PHE A 475 21.55 -5.53 -3.26
C PHE A 475 20.16 -4.90 -3.07
N THR A 476 19.21 -5.27 -3.93
CA THR A 476 17.84 -4.70 -3.93
C THR A 476 16.75 -5.76 -4.02
N VAL A 477 15.52 -5.34 -3.79
CA VAL A 477 14.30 -6.14 -3.97
C VAL A 477 13.30 -5.34 -4.80
N THR A 478 12.70 -5.98 -5.81
CA THR A 478 11.75 -5.37 -6.76
C THR A 478 10.57 -6.31 -7.06
N SER A 479 9.54 -5.81 -7.73
CA SER A 479 8.59 -6.65 -8.49
C SER A 479 8.59 -6.24 -9.98
N LYS A 480 8.58 -7.23 -10.88
CA LYS A 480 8.46 -7.04 -12.33
C LYS A 480 7.98 -8.32 -13.00
N TYR A 481 6.80 -8.32 -13.60
CA TYR A 481 6.22 -9.52 -14.24
C TYR A 481 7.13 -10.12 -15.33
N ASP A 482 7.47 -11.41 -15.20
CA ASP A 482 8.10 -12.20 -16.27
C ASP A 482 7.65 -13.67 -16.21
N GLU A 483 6.92 -14.13 -17.24
CA GLU A 483 6.43 -15.51 -17.31
C GLU A 483 7.57 -16.55 -17.46
N ARG A 484 8.74 -16.14 -17.97
CA ARG A 484 9.89 -17.04 -18.18
C ARG A 484 10.46 -17.56 -16.85
N TYR A 485 10.31 -16.80 -15.78
CA TYR A 485 10.91 -17.08 -14.46
C TYR A 485 9.85 -17.11 -13.35
N PRO A 486 8.95 -18.11 -13.30
CA PRO A 486 7.82 -18.10 -12.37
C PRO A 486 8.25 -18.07 -10.88
N GLY A 487 7.67 -17.14 -10.12
CA GLY A 487 7.88 -16.92 -8.70
C GLY A 487 8.75 -15.71 -8.39
N ALA A 488 10.06 -15.91 -8.51
CA ALA A 488 11.08 -14.88 -8.38
C ALA A 488 12.33 -15.24 -9.19
N CYS A 489 13.13 -14.24 -9.54
CA CYS A 489 14.45 -14.40 -10.17
C CYS A 489 15.46 -13.43 -9.54
N ILE A 490 16.75 -13.75 -9.64
CA ILE A 490 17.82 -12.79 -9.36
C ILE A 490 18.24 -12.19 -10.70
N PHE A 491 18.18 -10.87 -10.80
CA PHE A 491 18.66 -10.13 -11.97
C PHE A 491 19.88 -9.29 -11.59
N ILE A 492 20.84 -9.22 -12.51
CA ILE A 492 22.04 -8.37 -12.42
C ILE A 492 21.93 -7.30 -13.51
N TYR A 493 22.20 -6.06 -13.11
CA TYR A 493 22.34 -4.90 -13.99
C TYR A 493 23.79 -4.40 -13.88
N GLU A 494 24.42 -4.10 -15.03
CA GLU A 494 25.86 -3.85 -15.17
C GLU A 494 26.08 -2.59 -16.03
N ASP A 495 26.97 -1.67 -15.62
CA ASP A 495 27.47 -0.47 -16.36
C ASP A 495 26.50 0.20 -17.37
N GLU A 496 25.69 1.16 -16.91
CA GLU A 496 24.65 1.91 -17.67
C GLU A 496 23.61 1.05 -18.45
N CYS A 497 23.59 -0.29 -18.31
CA CYS A 497 22.68 -1.16 -19.08
C CYS A 497 21.28 -1.30 -18.44
N VAL A 498 20.24 -1.02 -19.23
CA VAL A 498 18.82 -1.02 -18.82
C VAL A 498 18.20 -2.43 -18.82
N GLU A 499 18.73 -3.38 -19.59
CA GLU A 499 18.17 -4.74 -19.65
C GLU A 499 18.77 -5.68 -18.58
N PRO A 500 17.96 -6.28 -17.69
CA PRO A 500 18.44 -7.21 -16.67
C PRO A 500 18.95 -8.52 -17.25
N VAL A 501 20.14 -8.94 -16.81
CA VAL A 501 20.65 -10.29 -17.07
C VAL A 501 20.23 -11.22 -15.90
N PRO A 502 19.53 -12.34 -16.15
CA PRO A 502 19.21 -13.30 -15.09
C PRO A 502 20.49 -13.98 -14.58
N PHE A 503 20.67 -14.04 -13.26
CA PHE A 503 21.81 -14.73 -12.67
C PHE A 503 21.68 -16.24 -12.87
N ILE A 504 22.69 -16.82 -13.51
CA ILE A 504 22.87 -18.26 -13.66
C ILE A 504 24.16 -18.63 -12.90
N PRO A 505 24.08 -19.41 -11.81
CA PRO A 505 25.28 -19.89 -11.13
C PRO A 505 26.03 -20.91 -12.02
N PRO A 506 27.37 -20.93 -12.01
CA PRO A 506 28.15 -21.94 -12.71
C PRO A 506 27.87 -23.35 -12.17
N SER A 507 27.89 -24.32 -13.07
CA SER A 507 27.72 -25.74 -12.76
C SER A 507 28.86 -26.23 -11.86
N LYS A 508 28.56 -27.21 -10.99
CA LYS A 508 29.60 -27.85 -10.18
C LYS A 508 30.68 -28.44 -11.11
N PRO A 509 31.96 -28.04 -10.98
CA PRO A 509 33.01 -28.54 -11.85
C PRO A 509 33.19 -30.05 -11.73
N ALA A 510 33.59 -30.70 -12.82
CA ALA A 510 34.08 -32.06 -12.77
C ALA A 510 35.30 -32.16 -11.85
N THR A 511 35.53 -33.33 -11.27
CA THR A 511 36.72 -33.56 -10.43
C THR A 511 38.01 -33.36 -11.24
N PRO A 512 39.00 -32.61 -10.73
CA PRO A 512 40.21 -32.29 -11.47
C PRO A 512 41.04 -33.54 -11.75
N THR A 513 41.61 -33.62 -12.96
CA THR A 513 42.49 -34.73 -13.36
C THR A 513 43.95 -34.42 -13.04
N THR A 514 44.68 -35.39 -12.51
CA THR A 514 46.08 -35.23 -12.09
C THR A 514 47.02 -35.95 -13.06
N SER A 515 48.10 -35.27 -13.45
CA SER A 515 49.09 -35.76 -14.43
C SER A 515 50.47 -35.20 -14.11
N ASP A 516 51.53 -35.83 -14.64
CA ASP A 516 52.92 -35.37 -14.48
C ASP A 516 53.30 -35.10 -13.01
N VAL A 517 53.09 -36.11 -12.16
CA VAL A 517 53.38 -36.04 -10.72
C VAL A 517 54.89 -36.15 -10.49
N SER A 518 55.47 -35.20 -9.77
CA SER A 518 56.88 -35.18 -9.34
C SER A 518 57.00 -35.13 -7.81
N TYR A 519 58.22 -34.88 -7.30
CA TYR A 519 58.50 -34.61 -5.90
C TYR A 519 58.12 -33.17 -5.47
N ASP A 520 58.19 -32.19 -6.38
CA ASP A 520 57.91 -30.75 -6.12
C ASP A 520 56.75 -30.15 -6.92
N ARG A 521 56.24 -30.86 -7.92
CA ARG A 521 55.26 -30.34 -8.88
C ARG A 521 54.22 -31.38 -9.30
N LEU A 522 53.09 -30.88 -9.78
CA LEU A 522 51.98 -31.66 -10.32
C LEU A 522 51.30 -30.85 -11.42
N THR A 523 50.89 -31.50 -12.51
CA THR A 523 50.09 -30.83 -13.55
C THR A 523 48.63 -31.26 -13.53
N VAL A 524 47.74 -30.31 -13.22
CA VAL A 524 46.29 -30.50 -13.07
C VAL A 524 45.57 -30.08 -14.35
N GLY A 525 44.65 -30.92 -14.85
CA GLY A 525 43.80 -30.66 -16.01
C GLY A 525 42.32 -30.60 -15.66
N LEU A 526 41.60 -29.64 -16.24
CA LEU A 526 40.17 -29.40 -16.02
C LEU A 526 39.31 -29.80 -17.23
N SER A 527 38.00 -29.95 -16.98
CA SER A 527 36.97 -29.95 -18.02
C SER A 527 36.86 -28.59 -18.70
N ASP A 528 36.26 -28.55 -19.88
CA ASP A 528 35.85 -27.30 -20.50
C ASP A 528 34.79 -26.57 -19.66
N PRO A 529 34.80 -25.21 -19.61
CA PRO A 529 33.88 -24.41 -18.82
C PRO A 529 32.44 -24.46 -19.37
N ASP A 530 31.47 -24.21 -18.50
CA ASP A 530 30.09 -23.92 -18.91
C ASP A 530 29.90 -22.44 -19.25
N SER A 531 28.70 -22.09 -19.74
CA SER A 531 28.37 -20.71 -20.16
C SER A 531 28.23 -19.70 -19.02
N ALA A 532 28.39 -20.10 -17.76
CA ALA A 532 28.30 -19.23 -16.59
C ALA A 532 29.64 -19.10 -15.84
N THR A 533 30.63 -19.93 -16.17
CA THR A 533 32.00 -19.89 -15.64
C THR A 533 32.79 -18.78 -16.34
N VAL A 534 33.26 -17.79 -15.57
CA VAL A 534 34.09 -16.67 -16.04
C VAL A 534 35.58 -17.00 -15.86
N GLU A 535 35.94 -17.65 -14.75
CA GLU A 535 37.30 -18.07 -14.42
C GLU A 535 37.26 -19.47 -13.77
N TYR A 536 38.28 -20.30 -14.03
CA TYR A 536 38.56 -21.48 -13.22
C TYR A 536 39.73 -21.22 -12.26
N ARG A 537 39.63 -21.77 -11.06
CA ARG A 537 40.73 -21.84 -10.09
C ARG A 537 40.97 -23.30 -9.70
N VAL A 538 42.23 -23.68 -9.52
CA VAL A 538 42.62 -24.93 -8.86
C VAL A 538 43.06 -24.59 -7.45
N GLU A 539 42.42 -25.22 -6.48
CA GLU A 539 42.70 -25.05 -5.06
C GLU A 539 43.28 -26.33 -4.49
N PHE A 540 44.37 -26.21 -3.73
CA PHE A 540 45.01 -27.34 -3.08
C PHE A 540 45.40 -27.01 -1.63
N ARG A 541 45.48 -28.05 -0.79
CA ARG A 541 45.95 -27.94 0.61
C ARG A 541 46.71 -29.19 1.02
N MET A 542 47.71 -29.04 1.88
CA MET A 542 48.44 -30.18 2.46
C MET A 542 47.51 -30.93 3.41
N LYS A 543 47.41 -32.25 3.27
CA LYS A 543 46.61 -33.10 4.15
C LYS A 543 47.43 -33.43 5.40
N LYS A 544 46.98 -32.94 6.56
CA LYS A 544 47.59 -33.18 7.88
C LYS A 544 46.71 -34.12 8.71
N ASP A 545 47.32 -34.76 9.71
CA ASP A 545 46.57 -35.47 10.74
C ASP A 545 45.79 -34.50 11.65
N GLN A 546 44.77 -34.99 12.35
CA GLN A 546 43.54 -34.25 12.67
C GLN A 546 43.62 -33.18 13.80
N GLU A 547 44.80 -32.68 14.16
CA GLU A 547 44.97 -31.80 15.34
C GLU A 547 45.38 -30.34 15.04
N GLU A 548 45.71 -29.98 13.79
CA GLU A 548 45.95 -28.57 13.41
C GLU A 548 44.72 -27.96 12.71
N GLN A 549 44.07 -27.02 13.39
CA GLN A 549 42.71 -26.53 13.09
C GLN A 549 42.63 -25.50 11.93
N ASP A 550 43.75 -24.96 11.47
CA ASP A 550 43.81 -23.97 10.38
C ASP A 550 44.79 -24.39 9.27
N ASN A 551 44.31 -24.38 8.03
CA ASN A 551 44.98 -24.98 6.87
C ASN A 551 44.28 -24.53 5.57
N GLU A 552 44.44 -23.24 5.24
CA GLU A 552 43.81 -22.54 4.12
C GLU A 552 44.07 -23.18 2.74
N TRP A 553 43.11 -23.06 1.82
CA TRP A 553 43.24 -23.56 0.45
C TRP A 553 44.10 -22.61 -0.40
N THR A 554 45.25 -23.10 -0.88
CA THR A 554 46.09 -22.36 -1.82
C THR A 554 45.45 -22.37 -3.20
N SER A 555 44.96 -21.22 -3.67
CA SER A 555 44.23 -21.07 -4.95
C SER A 555 45.15 -20.59 -6.08
N HIS A 556 44.98 -21.11 -7.29
CA HIS A 556 45.71 -20.72 -8.51
C HIS A 556 44.73 -20.57 -9.69
N PRO A 557 44.71 -19.44 -10.42
CA PRO A 557 43.85 -19.27 -11.60
C PRO A 557 44.35 -20.09 -12.79
N VAL A 558 43.41 -20.58 -13.62
CA VAL A 558 43.70 -21.48 -14.75
C VAL A 558 42.61 -21.39 -15.82
N GLN A 559 42.97 -21.60 -17.09
CA GLN A 559 42.00 -21.72 -18.19
C GLN A 559 41.59 -23.18 -18.48
N LYS A 560 42.56 -24.10 -18.57
CA LYS A 560 42.29 -25.53 -18.82
C LYS A 560 43.29 -26.52 -18.20
N LYS A 561 44.56 -26.10 -18.03
CA LYS A 561 45.63 -26.92 -17.44
C LYS A 561 46.64 -26.02 -16.71
N VAL A 562 47.10 -26.43 -15.53
CA VAL A 562 48.07 -25.68 -14.71
C VAL A 562 49.06 -26.62 -14.04
N THR A 563 50.33 -26.23 -13.98
CA THR A 563 51.36 -26.95 -13.21
C THR A 563 51.56 -26.24 -11.87
N LEU A 564 51.16 -26.91 -10.79
CA LEU A 564 51.41 -26.49 -9.41
C LEU A 564 52.86 -26.85 -9.05
N SER A 565 53.58 -25.98 -8.36
CA SER A 565 55.00 -26.14 -8.03
C SER A 565 55.35 -25.65 -6.63
N GLY A 566 56.38 -26.23 -6.01
CA GLY A 566 56.76 -25.92 -4.62
C GLY A 566 56.05 -26.83 -3.59
N LEU A 567 55.52 -27.96 -4.04
CA LEU A 567 54.93 -28.99 -3.18
C LEU A 567 56.02 -29.70 -2.36
N LYS A 568 55.66 -30.24 -1.20
CA LYS A 568 56.55 -31.08 -0.38
C LYS A 568 56.60 -32.51 -0.93
N PRO A 569 57.75 -33.19 -0.91
CA PRO A 569 57.89 -34.58 -1.36
C PRO A 569 57.15 -35.57 -0.43
N ASP A 570 56.82 -36.75 -0.98
CA ASP A 570 56.08 -37.86 -0.33
C ASP A 570 54.89 -37.44 0.57
N THR A 571 54.22 -36.34 0.25
CA THR A 571 53.19 -35.70 1.06
C THR A 571 51.82 -35.86 0.40
N GLU A 572 50.77 -36.12 1.19
CA GLU A 572 49.38 -36.11 0.70
C GLU A 572 48.80 -34.68 0.69
N TYR A 573 47.95 -34.42 -0.30
CA TYR A 573 47.31 -33.15 -0.56
C TYR A 573 45.90 -33.40 -1.10
N ASP A 574 44.94 -32.54 -0.73
CA ASP A 574 43.64 -32.47 -1.41
C ASP A 574 43.70 -31.44 -2.54
N ILE A 575 43.04 -31.71 -3.68
CA ILE A 575 42.78 -30.72 -4.75
C ILE A 575 41.29 -30.63 -5.04
N ARG A 576 40.78 -29.42 -5.29
CA ARG A 576 39.48 -29.18 -5.92
C ARG A 576 39.60 -28.17 -7.07
N ALA A 577 38.69 -28.25 -8.03
CA ALA A 577 38.52 -27.24 -9.06
C ALA A 577 37.34 -26.33 -8.68
N THR A 578 37.51 -25.01 -8.77
CA THR A 578 36.48 -24.03 -8.44
C THR A 578 36.14 -23.23 -9.69
N ALA A 579 34.89 -23.30 -10.16
CA ALA A 579 34.36 -22.37 -11.15
C ALA A 579 33.98 -21.08 -10.44
N VAL A 580 34.42 -19.94 -10.98
CA VAL A 580 34.05 -18.60 -10.54
C VAL A 580 33.21 -17.97 -11.64
N GLY A 581 31.97 -17.61 -11.33
CA GLY A 581 31.05 -16.95 -12.24
C GLY A 581 31.03 -15.43 -12.07
N LYS A 582 29.96 -14.80 -12.55
CA LYS A 582 29.71 -13.36 -12.33
C LYS A 582 29.69 -13.03 -10.82
N LEU A 583 30.12 -11.79 -10.50
CA LEU A 583 30.22 -11.25 -9.14
C LEU A 583 31.08 -12.10 -8.16
N GLY A 584 32.03 -12.87 -8.69
CA GLY A 584 32.93 -13.71 -7.87
C GLY A 584 32.26 -14.94 -7.24
N TYR A 585 31.00 -15.23 -7.57
CA TYR A 585 30.28 -16.39 -7.05
C TYR A 585 30.98 -17.69 -7.45
N ALA A 586 31.34 -18.51 -6.46
CA ALA A 586 32.24 -19.65 -6.64
C ALA A 586 31.59 -21.01 -6.30
N VAL A 587 31.83 -22.02 -7.13
CA VAL A 587 31.38 -23.41 -6.91
C VAL A 587 32.55 -24.37 -7.10
N SER A 588 32.90 -25.13 -6.05
CA SER A 588 33.97 -26.13 -6.08
C SER A 588 33.48 -27.54 -6.42
N SER A 589 34.34 -28.31 -7.10
CA SER A 589 34.24 -29.76 -7.24
C SER A 589 34.33 -30.45 -5.88
N ASP A 590 34.08 -31.76 -5.85
CA ASP A 590 34.56 -32.59 -4.75
C ASP A 590 36.10 -32.58 -4.70
N ALA A 591 36.65 -32.74 -3.50
CA ALA A 591 38.09 -32.79 -3.29
C ALA A 591 38.64 -34.18 -3.65
N VAL A 592 39.71 -34.20 -4.44
CA VAL A 592 40.43 -35.40 -4.87
C VAL A 592 41.79 -35.44 -4.15
N PRO A 593 42.11 -36.49 -3.38
CA PRO A 593 43.42 -36.63 -2.77
C PRO A 593 44.47 -37.06 -3.81
N PHE A 594 45.67 -36.53 -3.71
CA PHE A 594 46.85 -37.05 -4.40
C PHE A 594 48.05 -37.10 -3.45
N LYS A 595 49.09 -37.83 -3.85
CA LYS A 595 50.39 -37.83 -3.18
C LYS A 595 51.48 -37.43 -4.16
N THR A 596 52.38 -36.54 -3.77
CA THR A 596 53.62 -36.28 -4.51
C THR A 596 54.53 -37.51 -4.49
N LYS A 597 55.47 -37.62 -5.43
CA LYS A 597 56.54 -38.61 -5.32
C LYS A 597 57.46 -38.30 -4.13
N ALA A 598 58.11 -39.33 -3.61
CA ALA A 598 59.32 -39.14 -2.80
C ALA A 598 60.49 -38.72 -3.70
N PHE A 599 61.56 -38.15 -3.12
CA PHE A 599 62.85 -38.07 -3.81
C PHE A 599 63.36 -39.49 -4.15
N SER A 600 64.14 -39.60 -5.22
CA SER A 600 64.77 -40.84 -5.63
C SER A 600 66.01 -41.15 -4.77
N PRO A 601 66.26 -42.43 -4.42
CA PRO A 601 67.50 -42.82 -3.78
C PRO A 601 68.71 -42.60 -4.71
N PRO A 602 69.94 -42.50 -4.17
CA PRO A 602 71.14 -42.44 -4.99
C PRO A 602 71.28 -43.69 -5.86
N THR A 603 71.76 -43.51 -7.09
CA THR A 603 71.80 -44.59 -8.09
C THR A 603 73.19 -45.24 -8.14
N ASN A 604 73.26 -46.53 -8.50
CA ASN A 604 74.53 -47.27 -8.62
C ASN A 604 75.39 -47.24 -7.35
N VAL A 605 74.76 -47.31 -6.17
CA VAL A 605 75.46 -47.38 -4.88
C VAL A 605 76.18 -48.71 -4.76
N LYS A 606 77.50 -48.68 -4.62
CA LYS A 606 78.35 -49.88 -4.58
C LYS A 606 79.49 -49.70 -3.59
N VAL A 607 79.95 -50.82 -3.04
CA VAL A 607 81.17 -50.88 -2.23
C VAL A 607 82.36 -51.00 -3.20
N THR A 608 83.25 -50.00 -3.20
CA THR A 608 84.43 -49.97 -4.09
C THR A 608 85.69 -50.45 -3.40
N GLU A 609 85.81 -50.25 -2.08
CA GLU A 609 86.95 -50.67 -1.30
C GLU A 609 86.53 -51.17 0.08
N VAL A 610 87.16 -52.25 0.55
CA VAL A 610 87.00 -52.77 1.91
C VAL A 610 88.38 -53.00 2.52
N LYS A 611 88.58 -52.47 3.73
CA LYS A 611 89.79 -52.57 4.55
C LYS A 611 89.48 -53.30 5.87
N THR A 612 90.42 -53.29 6.81
CA THR A 612 90.24 -53.86 8.16
C THR A 612 89.38 -52.97 9.06
N ASP A 613 89.46 -51.65 8.89
CA ASP A 613 88.81 -50.62 9.71
C ASP A 613 87.74 -49.80 8.97
N SER A 614 87.59 -50.00 7.65
CA SER A 614 86.87 -49.07 6.79
C SER A 614 86.25 -49.70 5.53
N ILE A 615 85.18 -49.08 5.06
CA ILE A 615 84.43 -49.44 3.84
C ILE A 615 84.23 -48.15 3.03
N THR A 616 84.67 -48.15 1.77
CA THR A 616 84.45 -47.04 0.83
C THR A 616 83.29 -47.35 -0.09
N LEU A 617 82.36 -46.40 -0.16
CA LEU A 617 81.19 -46.41 -1.04
C LEU A 617 81.43 -45.47 -2.22
N GLU A 618 80.86 -45.78 -3.38
CA GLU A 618 80.73 -44.89 -4.54
C GLU A 618 79.29 -44.96 -5.05
N TRP A 619 78.76 -43.84 -5.54
CA TRP A 619 77.41 -43.73 -6.06
C TRP A 619 77.28 -42.60 -7.09
N LEU A 620 76.14 -42.54 -7.76
CA LEU A 620 75.74 -41.46 -8.65
C LEU A 620 74.53 -40.72 -8.07
N ASN A 621 74.33 -39.49 -8.54
CA ASN A 621 73.14 -38.69 -8.22
C ASN A 621 71.85 -39.46 -8.61
N PRO A 622 70.71 -39.23 -7.93
CA PRO A 622 69.39 -39.54 -8.49
C PRO A 622 69.14 -38.82 -9.83
N GLU A 623 67.94 -39.00 -10.41
CA GLU A 623 67.56 -38.46 -11.72
C GLU A 623 68.00 -37.00 -11.94
N GLN A 624 68.41 -36.69 -13.17
CA GLN A 624 69.26 -35.53 -13.53
C GLN A 624 68.63 -34.14 -13.28
N HIS A 625 67.43 -34.08 -12.71
CA HIS A 625 66.67 -32.88 -12.39
C HIS A 625 66.24 -32.80 -10.91
N GLU A 626 66.57 -33.78 -10.05
CA GLU A 626 66.27 -33.72 -8.61
C GLU A 626 67.30 -32.86 -7.83
N PRO A 627 66.85 -31.89 -7.00
CA PRO A 627 67.74 -31.05 -6.22
C PRO A 627 68.26 -31.78 -4.98
N VAL A 628 69.50 -32.28 -5.04
CA VAL A 628 70.20 -32.82 -3.85
C VAL A 628 70.81 -31.70 -3.00
N LYS A 629 70.74 -31.83 -1.68
CA LYS A 629 71.50 -31.04 -0.68
C LYS A 629 72.61 -31.86 -0.05
N GLN A 630 72.33 -33.11 0.33
CA GLN A 630 73.29 -34.06 0.90
C GLN A 630 72.83 -35.51 0.70
N TYR A 631 73.73 -36.47 0.85
CA TYR A 631 73.39 -37.89 0.98
C TYR A 631 73.61 -38.33 2.43
N ILE A 632 72.69 -39.15 2.93
CA ILE A 632 72.67 -39.68 4.29
C ILE A 632 72.95 -41.18 4.20
N ILE A 633 74.08 -41.61 4.77
CA ILE A 633 74.51 -43.00 4.85
C ILE A 633 74.14 -43.53 6.24
N GLU A 634 73.39 -44.62 6.29
CA GLU A 634 73.06 -45.33 7.53
C GLU A 634 73.65 -46.73 7.48
N PHE A 635 74.40 -47.11 8.52
CA PHE A 635 75.05 -48.42 8.61
C PHE A 635 74.86 -49.08 9.97
N GLN A 636 74.67 -50.40 9.98
CA GLN A 636 74.38 -51.20 11.17
C GLN A 636 75.20 -52.49 11.14
N GLN A 637 75.73 -52.92 12.29
CA GLN A 637 76.36 -54.23 12.43
C GLN A 637 75.28 -55.33 12.36
N GLU A 638 75.55 -56.47 11.72
CA GLU A 638 74.57 -57.56 11.51
C GLU A 638 73.89 -58.11 12.80
N ASN A 639 74.51 -57.91 13.97
CA ASN A 639 73.96 -58.25 15.29
C ASN A 639 73.78 -57.02 16.22
N GLY A 640 73.68 -55.81 15.67
CA GLY A 640 73.54 -54.55 16.43
C GLY A 640 72.09 -54.07 16.52
N SER A 641 71.73 -53.40 17.62
CA SER A 641 70.40 -52.82 17.85
C SER A 641 70.10 -51.61 16.95
N ASP A 642 71.08 -50.72 16.75
CA ASP A 642 70.86 -49.36 16.25
C ASP A 642 71.63 -49.06 14.95
N TRP A 643 71.07 -48.18 14.13
CA TRP A 643 71.70 -47.67 12.91
C TRP A 643 72.57 -46.45 13.21
N GLN A 644 73.80 -46.44 12.73
CA GLN A 644 74.70 -45.29 12.79
C GLN A 644 74.57 -44.45 11.53
N LYS A 645 74.33 -43.14 11.67
CA LYS A 645 74.12 -42.20 10.58
C LYS A 645 75.36 -41.35 10.31
N LYS A 646 75.66 -41.08 9.03
CA LYS A 646 76.62 -40.10 8.54
C LYS A 646 76.00 -39.26 7.42
N GLU A 647 76.29 -37.95 7.44
CA GLU A 647 75.84 -37.01 6.41
C GLU A 647 77.04 -36.58 5.55
N THR A 648 76.79 -36.37 4.26
CA THR A 648 77.79 -35.97 3.26
C THR A 648 77.50 -34.57 2.73
N ARG A 649 78.21 -34.09 1.70
CA ARG A 649 77.86 -32.86 0.99
C ARG A 649 77.42 -33.21 -0.43
N LYS A 650 76.56 -32.38 -1.04
CA LYS A 650 76.02 -32.54 -2.41
C LYS A 650 77.03 -33.05 -3.47
N GLU A 651 78.26 -32.55 -3.42
CA GLU A 651 79.32 -32.78 -4.41
C GLU A 651 80.17 -34.04 -4.12
N VAL A 652 79.83 -34.81 -3.08
CA VAL A 652 80.56 -36.01 -2.66
C VAL A 652 79.87 -37.25 -3.24
N TYR A 653 80.54 -37.91 -4.19
CA TYR A 653 80.08 -39.15 -4.84
C TYR A 653 80.80 -40.41 -4.34
N THR A 654 81.76 -40.25 -3.42
CA THR A 654 82.44 -41.36 -2.75
C THR A 654 82.77 -41.00 -1.30
N PHE A 655 82.60 -41.95 -0.38
CA PHE A 655 82.79 -41.72 1.05
C PHE A 655 83.24 -43.01 1.77
N SER A 656 84.25 -42.89 2.62
CA SER A 656 84.73 -43.99 3.46
C SER A 656 84.12 -43.93 4.85
N LEU A 657 83.31 -44.93 5.19
CA LEU A 657 82.99 -45.27 6.57
C LEU A 657 84.28 -45.77 7.25
N LYS A 658 84.67 -45.18 8.38
CA LYS A 658 85.90 -45.49 9.13
C LYS A 658 85.58 -45.87 10.57
N ASN A 659 86.57 -46.43 11.28
CA ASN A 659 86.45 -46.92 12.66
C ASN A 659 85.46 -48.09 12.81
N LEU A 660 85.34 -48.91 11.77
CA LEU A 660 84.55 -50.14 11.76
C LEU A 660 85.33 -51.29 12.41
N LYS A 661 84.61 -52.26 12.99
CA LYS A 661 85.23 -53.44 13.60
C LYS A 661 85.65 -54.43 12.52
N GLN A 662 86.91 -54.89 12.57
CA GLN A 662 87.41 -55.93 11.65
C GLN A 662 86.58 -57.23 11.69
N ASN A 663 86.64 -58.00 10.59
CA ASN A 663 85.89 -59.26 10.42
C ASN A 663 84.38 -59.19 10.77
N THR A 664 83.74 -58.02 10.62
CA THR A 664 82.33 -57.79 10.98
C THR A 664 81.49 -57.48 9.74
N THR A 665 80.31 -58.10 9.64
CA THR A 665 79.32 -57.75 8.61
C THR A 665 78.59 -56.46 8.98
N TYR A 666 78.49 -55.56 8.02
CA TYR A 666 77.69 -54.35 8.07
C TYR A 666 76.61 -54.37 6.98
N TYR A 667 75.40 -53.98 7.38
CA TYR A 667 74.31 -53.57 6.50
C TYR A 667 74.40 -52.05 6.29
N ILE A 668 74.26 -51.59 5.06
CA ILE A 668 74.44 -50.19 4.66
C ILE A 668 73.29 -49.80 3.72
N LYS A 669 72.57 -48.74 4.06
CA LYS A 669 71.56 -48.08 3.23
C LYS A 669 71.89 -46.60 3.09
N MET A 670 71.48 -45.98 2.00
CA MET A 670 71.76 -44.56 1.73
C MET A 670 70.55 -43.88 1.12
N CYS A 671 70.25 -42.66 1.57
CA CYS A 671 69.14 -41.85 1.09
C CYS A 671 69.62 -40.45 0.67
N THR A 672 68.90 -39.86 -0.27
CA THR A 672 69.07 -38.47 -0.72
C THR A 672 68.29 -37.56 0.24
N ASP A 673 68.90 -36.47 0.69
CA ASP A 673 68.20 -35.34 1.31
C ASP A 673 68.22 -34.16 0.33
N GLY A 674 67.03 -33.72 -0.10
CA GLY A 674 66.87 -32.57 -0.98
C GLY A 674 66.79 -31.23 -0.23
N GLY A 675 66.88 -31.24 1.10
CA GLY A 675 66.79 -30.07 1.98
C GLY A 675 65.38 -29.69 2.42
N ILE A 676 64.36 -30.29 1.80
CA ILE A 676 62.92 -30.13 2.13
C ILE A 676 62.31 -31.48 2.54
N GLY A 677 63.03 -32.59 2.32
CA GLY A 677 62.61 -33.95 2.64
C GLY A 677 63.65 -34.98 2.18
N MET A 678 63.47 -36.23 2.60
CA MET A 678 64.38 -37.34 2.31
C MET A 678 63.79 -38.35 1.32
N SER A 679 64.63 -39.02 0.55
CA SER A 679 64.24 -40.17 -0.26
C SER A 679 63.96 -41.39 0.62
N LYS A 680 63.28 -42.38 0.04
CA LYS A 680 63.38 -43.76 0.58
C LYS A 680 64.85 -44.23 0.48
N PRO A 681 65.33 -45.11 1.38
CA PRO A 681 66.69 -45.63 1.27
C PRO A 681 66.90 -46.44 -0.02
N CYS A 682 68.14 -46.48 -0.52
CA CYS A 682 68.54 -47.39 -1.57
C CYS A 682 68.43 -48.86 -1.13
N GLU A 683 68.57 -49.77 -2.10
CA GLU A 683 68.66 -51.21 -1.83
C GLU A 683 69.81 -51.53 -0.86
N LEU A 684 69.60 -52.52 0.01
CA LEU A 684 70.43 -52.72 1.19
C LEU A 684 71.73 -53.47 0.87
N LEU A 685 72.86 -52.76 0.96
CA LEU A 685 74.18 -53.35 0.74
C LEU A 685 74.64 -54.11 2.00
N ARG A 686 75.04 -55.37 1.83
CA ARG A 686 75.65 -56.21 2.87
C ARG A 686 77.12 -56.47 2.53
N THR A 687 78.05 -56.13 3.42
CA THR A 687 79.48 -56.39 3.20
C THR A 687 80.22 -56.63 4.52
N THR A 688 81.40 -57.23 4.46
CA THR A 688 82.17 -57.66 5.64
C THR A 688 83.59 -57.11 5.58
N THR A 689 83.99 -56.35 6.60
CA THR A 689 85.36 -55.80 6.74
C THR A 689 86.42 -56.91 6.73
N LYS A 690 87.60 -56.65 6.17
CA LYS A 690 88.71 -57.62 6.14
C LYS A 690 89.26 -57.90 7.54
N LYS A 691 90.06 -58.97 7.65
CA LYS A 691 90.80 -59.38 8.85
C LYS A 691 92.28 -59.07 8.66
N GLU A 692 92.95 -58.62 9.71
CA GLU A 692 94.36 -58.20 9.67
C GLU A 692 95.33 -59.40 9.75
N ALA A 693 96.56 -59.22 9.27
CA ALA A 693 97.61 -60.24 9.23
C ALA A 693 98.93 -59.70 9.82
N ALA A 694 99.65 -60.50 10.61
CA ALA A 694 100.75 -60.04 11.47
C ALA A 694 102.03 -60.87 11.32
N PHE A 695 103.20 -60.23 11.43
CA PHE A 695 104.56 -60.77 11.64
C PHE A 695 105.52 -59.59 12.06
N PRO A 696 106.85 -59.73 12.29
CA PRO A 696 107.43 -59.90 13.64
C PRO A 696 108.45 -58.78 14.09
N PRO A 697 108.94 -58.81 15.36
CA PRO A 697 109.96 -57.87 15.93
C PRO A 697 111.43 -58.32 15.63
N PRO A 698 112.56 -57.76 16.18
CA PRO A 698 112.73 -56.80 17.31
C PRO A 698 113.90 -55.73 17.32
N GLY A 699 113.68 -54.60 18.03
CA GLY A 699 114.68 -53.79 18.79
C GLY A 699 115.91 -53.16 18.08
N PRO A 700 116.86 -52.50 18.80
CA PRO A 700 116.83 -51.97 20.19
C PRO A 700 117.12 -50.44 20.29
N ILE A 701 117.29 -49.91 21.53
CA ILE A 701 117.54 -48.48 21.90
C ILE A 701 119.05 -48.20 22.11
N PRO A 702 119.56 -46.94 22.08
CA PRO A 702 119.69 -46.17 23.35
C PRO A 702 119.71 -44.60 23.28
N GLN A 703 119.28 -43.96 24.39
CA GLN A 703 119.80 -42.75 25.08
C GLN A 703 120.03 -41.39 24.33
N GLY A 704 119.80 -40.21 24.94
CA GLY A 704 119.25 -39.89 26.27
C GLY A 704 119.50 -38.44 26.74
N THR A 705 119.19 -38.16 28.02
CA THR A 705 119.69 -37.04 28.89
C THR A 705 119.29 -35.58 28.59
N HIS A 706 118.98 -34.68 29.55
CA HIS A 706 118.76 -34.79 31.01
C HIS A 706 118.03 -33.51 31.57
N ASP A 707 117.56 -33.59 32.83
CA ASP A 707 117.33 -32.50 33.84
C ASP A 707 116.30 -31.37 33.58
N THR A 708 115.54 -30.83 34.56
CA THR A 708 115.14 -31.17 35.96
C THR A 708 113.76 -30.47 36.24
N GLU A 709 113.09 -30.31 37.40
CA GLU A 709 113.15 -30.60 38.88
C GLU A 709 111.69 -30.40 39.40
N GLU A 710 111.17 -30.79 40.58
CA GLU A 710 111.56 -31.65 41.72
C GLU A 710 110.24 -32.15 42.39
N ARG A 711 110.27 -33.24 43.18
CA ARG A 711 109.23 -33.72 44.16
C ARG A 711 107.77 -33.99 43.69
N GLY A 712 107.12 -35.12 44.01
CA GLY A 712 107.60 -36.37 44.62
C GLY A 712 106.54 -37.13 45.45
N SER A 713 106.32 -38.42 45.13
CA SER A 713 105.67 -39.47 45.96
C SER A 713 104.15 -39.37 46.27
N ALA A 714 103.33 -40.43 46.33
CA ALA A 714 103.34 -41.79 45.72
C ALA A 714 101.98 -42.51 45.96
N LEU A 715 101.79 -43.67 45.30
CA LEU A 715 100.87 -44.79 45.63
C LEU A 715 99.32 -44.68 45.39
N VAL A 716 98.86 -45.51 44.44
CA VAL A 716 97.80 -46.55 44.60
C VAL A 716 96.30 -46.17 44.61
N ASN A 717 95.64 -46.61 43.51
CA ASN A 717 94.25 -47.11 43.37
C ASN A 717 93.01 -46.20 43.44
N SER A 718 91.97 -46.72 42.77
CA SER A 718 90.52 -46.55 43.00
C SER A 718 89.79 -45.32 42.45
N LEU A 719 89.05 -45.59 41.37
CA LEU A 719 87.59 -45.38 41.24
C LEU A 719 86.95 -43.98 41.27
N THR A 720 85.78 -43.98 40.61
CA THR A 720 84.57 -43.17 40.85
C THR A 720 84.41 -41.77 40.24
N GLU A 721 83.15 -41.56 39.90
CA GLU A 721 82.48 -40.40 39.34
C GLU A 721 81.84 -39.58 40.50
N LEU A 722 81.32 -38.38 40.20
CA LEU A 722 80.46 -37.54 41.06
C LEU A 722 81.10 -36.88 42.31
N HIS A 723 80.97 -35.56 42.43
CA HIS A 723 80.23 -34.78 43.44
C HIS A 723 80.30 -33.28 43.04
N LEU A 724 79.25 -32.44 43.09
CA LEU A 724 78.46 -31.93 44.24
C LEU A 724 79.32 -31.04 45.16
N GLU A 725 78.85 -29.91 45.71
CA GLU A 725 77.56 -29.63 46.40
C GLU A 725 76.76 -28.46 45.75
N GLY A 726 75.50 -28.14 46.06
CA GLY A 726 74.56 -28.55 47.13
C GLY A 726 74.15 -27.35 48.03
N PRO A 727 73.10 -27.43 48.89
CA PRO A 727 71.99 -28.40 49.03
C PRO A 727 70.66 -27.80 48.45
N SER A 728 69.39 -28.03 48.86
CA SER A 728 68.77 -28.76 49.98
C SER A 728 67.28 -29.16 49.78
N THR A 729 66.90 -30.26 50.45
CA THR A 729 65.65 -30.71 51.13
C THR A 729 64.32 -29.89 51.09
N ASN A 730 63.09 -30.48 51.20
CA ASN A 730 62.65 -31.86 51.56
C ASN A 730 61.15 -32.20 51.21
N LYS A 731 60.85 -33.48 50.88
CA LYS A 731 59.57 -34.27 51.06
C LYS A 731 58.26 -33.80 50.33
N ARG A 732 57.57 -34.59 49.47
CA ARG A 732 56.79 -35.88 49.58
C ARG A 732 55.34 -35.73 50.13
N PRO A 733 54.33 -36.57 49.75
CA PRO A 733 54.23 -37.57 48.64
C PRO A 733 52.87 -37.60 47.85
N THR A 734 52.76 -38.61 46.98
CA THR A 734 51.78 -39.06 45.95
C THR A 734 50.28 -39.28 46.29
N GLU A 735 49.40 -39.06 45.29
CA GLU A 735 48.13 -39.79 44.92
C GLU A 735 46.96 -39.96 45.94
N PRO A 736 45.72 -40.40 45.56
CA PRO A 736 45.20 -40.89 44.25
C PRO A 736 43.86 -40.28 43.73
N GLN A 737 43.50 -40.71 42.50
CA GLN A 737 42.17 -41.06 41.90
C GLN A 737 40.79 -40.42 42.27
N GLU A 738 39.89 -40.56 41.28
CA GLU A 738 38.44 -40.89 41.32
C GLU A 738 37.33 -39.88 40.91
N GLU A 739 36.42 -40.44 40.09
CA GLU A 739 35.00 -40.16 39.76
C GLU A 739 34.45 -38.79 39.27
N LYS A 740 33.87 -38.84 38.06
CA LYS A 740 32.70 -38.06 37.58
C LYS A 740 31.40 -38.65 38.24
N PRO A 741 30.17 -38.10 38.09
CA PRO A 741 29.71 -37.02 37.20
C PRO A 741 28.68 -36.04 37.85
N SER A 742 27.90 -35.36 36.99
CA SER A 742 26.53 -34.86 37.23
C SER A 742 26.36 -33.45 37.84
N ASN A 743 25.24 -32.72 37.61
CA ASN A 743 24.30 -32.65 36.47
C ASN A 743 23.30 -31.49 36.70
N LYS A 744 23.11 -30.59 35.71
CA LYS A 744 21.98 -29.62 35.58
C LYS A 744 21.93 -28.47 36.62
N GLN A 745 21.82 -27.20 36.18
CA GLN A 745 20.58 -26.43 35.87
C GLN A 745 19.90 -25.98 37.19
N ILE A 746 19.59 -24.69 37.44
CA ILE A 746 18.69 -23.78 36.69
C ILE A 746 19.08 -22.29 36.91
N CYS A 747 18.61 -21.46 35.97
CA CYS A 747 18.38 -20.00 35.89
C CYS A 747 18.03 -19.24 37.22
N GLU A 748 17.90 -17.90 37.32
CA GLU A 748 17.41 -16.86 36.38
C GLU A 748 18.01 -15.44 36.58
N VAL A 749 18.05 -14.67 35.47
CA VAL A 749 17.75 -13.23 35.29
C VAL A 749 18.17 -12.18 36.35
N LYS A 750 18.99 -11.20 35.92
CA LYS A 750 18.70 -9.74 36.00
C LYS A 750 19.73 -8.84 35.27
N ASN A 751 19.22 -7.93 34.42
CA ASN A 751 19.35 -6.45 34.51
C ASN A 751 20.31 -5.88 35.59
N ASP A 752 21.07 -4.79 35.41
CA ASP A 752 20.95 -3.58 34.55
C ASP A 752 22.34 -3.01 34.12
N SER A 753 22.41 -1.74 33.72
CA SER A 753 23.54 -1.00 33.13
C SER A 753 24.40 -0.14 34.09
N GLU A 754 25.44 0.50 33.52
CA GLU A 754 26.24 1.66 34.02
C GLU A 754 27.59 1.40 34.74
N SER A 755 28.39 2.49 34.87
CA SER A 755 29.83 2.59 35.26
C SER A 755 30.81 2.08 34.17
N MET A 756 31.88 2.77 33.70
CA MET A 756 32.83 3.77 34.27
C MET A 756 33.71 3.15 35.39
N GLU A 757 35.04 3.30 35.49
CA GLU A 757 36.03 4.37 35.23
C GLU A 757 37.34 3.77 34.64
N CYS A 758 38.16 4.42 33.81
CA CYS A 758 38.97 5.65 33.92
C CYS A 758 40.27 5.56 34.76
N LEU A 759 41.41 5.61 34.03
CA LEU A 759 42.58 6.50 34.24
C LEU A 759 43.47 6.26 35.49
N PRO A 760 44.72 6.78 35.52
CA PRO A 760 45.05 8.21 35.69
C PRO A 760 45.92 8.75 34.51
N SER A 761 46.34 10.03 34.40
CA SER A 761 46.58 11.05 35.43
C SER A 761 46.42 12.50 34.93
N ILE A 762 45.89 13.38 35.81
CA ILE A 762 46.46 14.69 36.23
C ILE A 762 46.77 15.75 35.13
N SER A 763 46.31 17.00 35.18
CA SER A 763 45.34 17.67 36.08
C SER A 763 45.07 19.11 35.61
N GLU A 764 43.84 19.62 35.84
CA GLU A 764 43.54 20.97 36.38
C GLU A 764 44.03 22.27 35.66
N ASN A 765 43.30 23.41 35.67
CA ASN A 765 41.95 23.69 36.16
C ASN A 765 41.36 24.97 35.52
N GLY A 766 40.05 25.18 35.70
CA GLY A 766 39.48 26.53 35.86
C GLY A 766 38.89 27.26 34.65
N ASN A 767 37.57 27.10 34.47
CA ASN A 767 36.52 28.14 34.54
C ASN A 767 36.72 29.57 33.94
N SER A 768 35.69 30.24 33.41
CA SER A 768 34.29 29.81 33.15
C SER A 768 33.48 30.89 32.41
N GLY A 769 32.73 30.48 31.38
CA GLY A 769 31.57 31.20 30.82
C GLY A 769 31.85 32.54 30.13
N SER A 770 30.91 33.14 29.41
CA SER A 770 29.71 32.60 28.72
C SER A 770 29.13 33.70 27.82
N VAL A 771 28.15 33.37 26.96
CA VAL A 771 27.27 34.30 26.22
C VAL A 771 27.95 35.21 25.17
N GLY A 772 27.63 34.95 23.89
CA GLY A 772 26.94 35.97 23.09
C GLY A 772 27.57 36.49 21.80
N ASN A 773 26.79 36.37 20.73
CA ASN A 773 26.57 37.36 19.67
C ASN A 773 27.62 37.64 18.55
N THR A 774 27.14 37.34 17.34
CA THR A 774 27.05 38.19 16.12
C THR A 774 28.27 38.58 15.26
N VAL A 775 28.25 38.03 14.04
CA VAL A 775 28.21 38.73 12.71
C VAL A 775 29.48 39.46 12.19
N SER A 776 29.56 39.49 10.85
CA SER A 776 30.32 40.39 9.94
C SER A 776 31.85 40.27 9.81
N GLU A 777 32.28 40.16 8.54
CA GLU A 777 33.39 40.91 7.90
C GLU A 777 34.86 40.62 8.34
N ASP A 778 35.90 40.70 7.48
CA ASP A 778 35.94 40.91 6.02
C ASP A 778 37.17 40.21 5.38
N SER A 779 37.41 40.56 4.11
CA SER A 779 38.27 40.00 3.08
C SER A 779 39.76 40.43 3.11
N GLN A 780 40.60 39.58 2.47
CA GLN A 780 41.84 39.93 1.73
C GLN A 780 43.08 40.44 2.55
N GLU A 781 44.32 40.48 2.04
CA GLU A 781 44.87 40.21 0.69
C GLU A 781 46.29 39.53 0.64
N ARG A 782 46.98 39.60 -0.51
CA ARG A 782 48.13 38.81 -1.01
C ARG A 782 49.53 39.42 -0.75
N SER A 783 50.57 38.58 -0.79
CA SER A 783 51.83 38.72 -1.61
C SER A 783 52.87 37.64 -1.17
N LEU A 784 53.55 36.79 -1.97
CA LEU A 784 54.24 36.83 -3.29
C LEU A 784 55.66 37.44 -3.33
N ASP A 785 56.69 36.59 -3.51
CA ASP A 785 57.85 36.71 -4.43
C ASP A 785 58.77 35.45 -4.32
N HIS A 786 59.20 34.76 -5.39
CA HIS A 786 60.34 34.98 -6.32
C HIS A 786 61.76 34.77 -5.70
N ALA A 787 62.74 34.08 -6.31
CA ALA A 787 62.82 33.34 -7.59
C ALA A 787 63.94 32.24 -7.62
N GLU A 788 63.96 31.47 -8.73
CA GLU A 788 64.92 30.48 -9.30
C GLU A 788 66.34 30.28 -8.70
N THR A 789 67.06 29.14 -8.79
CA THR A 789 67.34 28.21 -9.93
C THR A 789 68.07 26.93 -9.35
N THR A 790 68.46 25.79 -9.98
CA THR A 790 68.54 25.20 -11.35
C THR A 790 68.65 23.64 -11.31
N LYS A 791 68.22 22.90 -12.37
CA LYS A 791 68.72 21.62 -12.99
C LYS A 791 69.32 20.46 -12.12
N LYS A 792 69.16 19.16 -12.45
CA LYS A 792 68.94 18.50 -13.77
C LYS A 792 68.37 17.06 -13.69
N MET A 793 67.86 16.59 -14.84
CA MET A 793 67.69 15.19 -15.32
C MET A 793 66.31 14.53 -15.12
N GLN A 794 65.97 13.62 -16.04
CA GLN A 794 64.58 13.28 -16.42
C GLN A 794 64.31 11.77 -16.32
N SER A 795 63.05 11.41 -16.10
CA SER A 795 62.42 10.28 -16.79
C SER A 795 60.98 10.63 -17.18
N MET A 796 60.43 9.91 -18.15
CA MET A 796 59.25 10.27 -18.92
C MET A 796 57.94 10.27 -18.10
N LYS A 797 57.10 11.29 -18.33
CA LYS A 797 55.67 11.28 -17.98
C LYS A 797 54.88 11.81 -19.18
N THR A 798 54.07 10.96 -19.80
CA THR A 798 53.23 11.33 -20.96
C THR A 798 52.00 12.11 -20.50
N THR A 799 52.15 13.44 -20.41
CA THR A 799 51.02 14.36 -20.24
C THR A 799 50.30 14.54 -21.57
N HIS A 800 49.14 13.90 -21.73
CA HIS A 800 48.17 14.34 -22.72
C HIS A 800 47.71 15.76 -22.36
N CYS A 801 47.69 16.67 -23.34
CA CYS A 801 47.09 17.99 -23.16
C CYS A 801 45.57 17.86 -23.28
N SER A 802 44.86 17.82 -22.15
CA SER A 802 43.44 18.17 -22.12
C SER A 802 43.29 19.69 -22.29
N ALA A 803 42.21 20.11 -22.94
CA ALA A 803 41.83 21.53 -22.94
C ALA A 803 41.41 21.98 -21.53
N PRO A 804 41.59 23.28 -21.19
CA PRO A 804 41.05 23.84 -19.96
C PRO A 804 39.52 23.65 -19.91
N PRO A 805 38.96 23.31 -18.73
CA PRO A 805 37.53 23.17 -18.56
C PRO A 805 36.81 24.53 -18.72
N PRO A 806 35.52 24.53 -19.08
CA PRO A 806 34.70 25.74 -19.08
C PRO A 806 34.50 26.26 -17.64
N GLY A 807 34.04 27.51 -17.51
CA GLY A 807 33.65 28.05 -16.21
C GLY A 807 32.37 27.40 -15.63
N PRO A 808 32.01 27.72 -14.37
CA PRO A 808 30.86 27.11 -13.70
C PRO A 808 29.53 27.39 -14.42
N ILE A 809 28.65 26.39 -14.42
CA ILE A 809 27.31 26.48 -15.02
C ILE A 809 26.36 27.22 -14.06
N GLN A 810 25.60 28.17 -14.61
CA GLN A 810 24.48 28.85 -13.96
C GLN A 810 23.18 28.65 -14.75
N PHE A 811 22.06 28.58 -14.05
CA PHE A 811 20.72 28.44 -14.63
C PHE A 811 20.07 29.82 -14.77
N THR A 812 19.86 30.28 -16.01
CA THR A 812 19.32 31.64 -16.28
C THR A 812 17.79 31.66 -16.39
N SER A 813 17.17 30.52 -16.68
CA SER A 813 15.72 30.34 -16.68
C SER A 813 15.39 28.87 -16.51
N ILE A 814 14.47 28.55 -15.60
CA ILE A 814 13.91 27.22 -15.39
C ILE A 814 12.39 27.34 -15.56
N LYS A 815 11.78 26.38 -16.27
CA LYS A 815 10.34 26.26 -16.53
C LYS A 815 9.90 24.80 -16.44
N SER A 816 8.61 24.52 -16.67
CA SER A 816 8.10 23.16 -16.81
C SER A 816 8.62 22.45 -18.07
N ASP A 817 8.78 23.20 -19.16
CA ASP A 817 9.11 22.70 -20.51
C ASP A 817 10.58 22.89 -20.92
N SER A 818 11.35 23.71 -20.20
CA SER A 818 12.64 24.21 -20.70
C SER A 818 13.57 24.71 -19.59
N ILE A 819 14.88 24.56 -19.83
CA ILE A 819 15.97 25.02 -18.94
C ILE A 819 17.02 25.73 -19.79
N ALA A 820 17.38 26.96 -19.39
CA ALA A 820 18.42 27.77 -20.01
C ALA A 820 19.68 27.84 -19.13
N LEU A 821 20.83 27.71 -19.78
CA LEU A 821 22.15 27.56 -19.19
C LEU A 821 23.06 28.71 -19.63
N LEU A 822 23.95 29.13 -18.75
CA LEU A 822 25.05 30.06 -19.00
C LEU A 822 26.31 29.53 -18.29
N TRP A 823 27.49 29.64 -18.89
CA TRP A 823 28.76 29.26 -18.25
C TRP A 823 29.87 30.26 -18.57
N GLY A 824 30.95 30.23 -17.78
CA GLY A 824 32.15 31.03 -18.08
C GLY A 824 32.94 30.46 -19.26
N PRO A 825 33.70 31.29 -20.01
CA PRO A 825 34.66 30.79 -21.00
C PRO A 825 35.73 29.92 -20.32
N ALA A 826 36.37 29.04 -21.09
CA ALA A 826 37.55 28.30 -20.62
C ALA A 826 38.77 29.24 -20.58
N GLU A 827 39.48 29.28 -19.46
CA GLU A 827 40.64 30.16 -19.28
C GLU A 827 41.84 29.71 -20.12
N GLY A 828 42.57 30.66 -20.72
CA GLY A 828 43.77 30.39 -21.51
C GLY A 828 43.55 30.05 -23.00
N LEU A 829 42.31 30.12 -23.51
CA LEU A 829 42.00 29.98 -24.94
C LEU A 829 41.49 31.31 -25.53
N ASP A 830 42.25 31.88 -26.46
CA ASP A 830 41.90 33.11 -27.17
C ASP A 830 41.20 32.80 -28.50
N GLY A 831 40.12 33.51 -28.82
CA GLY A 831 39.25 33.27 -29.99
C GLY A 831 37.88 32.60 -29.68
N PRO A 832 37.09 32.27 -30.73
CA PRO A 832 35.71 31.81 -30.59
C PRO A 832 35.62 30.34 -30.13
N GLN A 833 35.47 30.14 -28.82
CA GLN A 833 35.42 28.84 -28.18
C GLN A 833 34.17 28.02 -28.59
N LYS A 834 34.35 26.70 -28.75
CA LYS A 834 33.26 25.73 -29.02
C LYS A 834 33.04 24.84 -27.81
N PHE A 835 31.78 24.60 -27.47
CA PHE A 835 31.37 23.74 -26.37
C PHE A 835 30.44 22.62 -26.84
N ARG A 836 30.61 21.40 -26.33
CA ARG A 836 29.59 20.36 -26.39
C ARG A 836 28.80 20.38 -25.08
N VAL A 837 27.48 20.44 -25.18
CA VAL A 837 26.57 20.43 -24.03
C VAL A 837 25.68 19.20 -24.13
N THR A 838 25.71 18.34 -23.12
CA THR A 838 24.83 17.17 -23.02
C THR A 838 23.82 17.35 -21.91
N CYS A 839 22.58 16.96 -22.17
CA CYS A 839 21.50 16.83 -21.19
C CYS A 839 21.16 15.35 -21.03
N LYS A 840 21.28 14.81 -19.81
CA LYS A 840 20.75 13.49 -19.41
C LYS A 840 19.61 13.69 -18.40
N GLY A 841 18.48 13.02 -18.62
CA GLY A 841 17.38 12.83 -17.67
C GLY A 841 16.65 11.52 -17.99
N GLU A 842 15.74 11.08 -17.11
CA GLU A 842 15.09 9.76 -17.15
C GLU A 842 14.50 9.39 -18.53
N GLU A 843 13.88 10.35 -19.22
CA GLU A 843 13.12 10.12 -20.46
C GLU A 843 13.82 10.69 -21.72
N ILE A 844 14.86 11.53 -21.55
CA ILE A 844 15.47 12.31 -22.65
C ILE A 844 16.99 12.41 -22.46
N GLN A 845 17.73 11.99 -23.50
CA GLN A 845 19.16 12.24 -23.65
C GLN A 845 19.43 13.06 -24.92
N GLY A 846 20.07 14.23 -24.77
CA GLY A 846 20.38 15.16 -25.86
C GLY A 846 21.82 15.66 -25.82
N SER A 847 22.35 16.04 -26.99
CA SER A 847 23.73 16.54 -27.16
C SER A 847 23.76 17.61 -28.25
N GLU A 848 24.24 18.81 -27.91
CA GLU A 848 24.38 19.96 -28.81
C GLU A 848 25.83 20.45 -28.84
N VAL A 849 26.25 21.08 -29.93
CA VAL A 849 27.54 21.79 -30.03
C VAL A 849 27.29 23.25 -30.34
N VAL A 850 27.72 24.15 -29.45
CA VAL A 850 27.47 25.59 -29.52
C VAL A 850 28.77 26.40 -29.56
N THR A 851 28.71 27.58 -30.18
CA THR A 851 29.83 28.52 -30.39
C THR A 851 29.80 29.73 -29.44
N GLY A 852 29.07 29.62 -28.34
CA GLY A 852 28.98 30.64 -27.29
C GLY A 852 28.52 30.02 -25.98
N SER A 853 28.75 30.71 -24.87
CA SER A 853 28.67 30.14 -23.51
C SER A 853 27.25 30.04 -22.93
N GLN A 854 26.23 29.86 -23.78
CA GLN A 854 24.84 29.68 -23.36
C GLN A 854 24.08 28.74 -24.31
N THR A 855 23.09 28.01 -23.79
CA THR A 855 22.08 27.29 -24.60
C THR A 855 20.77 27.11 -23.82
N ARG A 856 19.70 26.67 -24.49
CA ARG A 856 18.42 26.28 -23.86
C ARG A 856 17.96 24.92 -24.38
N PHE A 857 17.80 23.98 -23.47
CA PHE A 857 17.04 22.76 -23.71
C PHE A 857 15.54 23.04 -23.54
N SER A 858 14.73 22.50 -24.44
CA SER A 858 13.27 22.67 -24.49
C SER A 858 12.62 21.31 -24.77
N TYR A 859 11.30 21.20 -24.58
CA TYR A 859 10.55 19.93 -24.61
C TYR A 859 10.97 18.95 -23.50
N LEU A 860 11.36 19.48 -22.33
CA LEU A 860 11.68 18.70 -21.14
C LEU A 860 10.40 18.33 -20.37
N SER A 861 10.38 17.15 -19.76
CA SER A 861 9.27 16.69 -18.91
C SER A 861 9.20 17.49 -17.58
N PRO A 862 8.02 17.96 -17.12
CA PRO A 862 7.92 18.78 -15.92
C PRO A 862 8.18 18.02 -14.61
N GLY A 863 8.73 18.72 -13.60
CA GLY A 863 9.04 18.15 -12.28
C GLY A 863 10.18 17.12 -12.25
N LYS A 864 10.80 16.80 -13.39
CA LYS A 864 11.89 15.83 -13.53
C LYS A 864 13.26 16.48 -13.33
N LYS A 865 14.26 15.67 -12.97
CA LYS A 865 15.64 16.09 -12.78
C LYS A 865 16.44 15.94 -14.08
N PHE A 866 17.17 16.97 -14.48
CA PHE A 866 18.07 16.95 -15.62
C PHE A 866 19.50 17.31 -15.19
N LYS A 867 20.47 16.49 -15.60
CA LYS A 867 21.91 16.75 -15.45
C LYS A 867 22.45 17.31 -16.76
N PHE A 868 23.04 18.48 -16.68
CA PHE A 868 23.69 19.18 -17.79
C PHE A 868 25.20 19.10 -17.61
N THR A 869 25.92 18.79 -18.68
CA THR A 869 27.38 18.66 -18.69
C THR A 869 27.96 19.40 -19.89
N VAL A 870 28.95 20.27 -19.65
CA VAL A 870 29.60 21.11 -20.66
C VAL A 870 31.07 20.71 -20.81
N PHE A 871 31.52 20.53 -22.04
CA PHE A 871 32.90 20.26 -22.43
C PHE A 871 33.39 21.35 -23.40
N THR A 872 34.58 21.89 -23.22
CA THR A 872 35.30 22.66 -24.24
C THR A 872 35.78 21.72 -25.35
N ILE A 873 35.76 22.16 -26.61
CA ILE A 873 36.28 21.43 -27.77
C ILE A 873 37.47 22.19 -28.37
N THR A 874 38.62 21.54 -28.56
CA THR A 874 39.79 22.12 -29.26
C THR A 874 39.59 22.20 -30.77
N GLU A 875 40.49 22.90 -31.46
CA GLU A 875 40.51 22.90 -32.94
C GLU A 875 40.75 21.49 -33.53
N ASP A 876 41.53 20.65 -32.83
CA ASP A 876 41.72 19.22 -33.16
C ASP A 876 40.50 18.33 -32.84
N GLY A 877 39.42 18.89 -32.28
CA GLY A 877 38.19 18.18 -31.94
C GLY A 877 38.21 17.40 -30.63
N GLN A 878 39.28 17.51 -29.83
CA GLN A 878 39.42 16.83 -28.54
C GLN A 878 38.64 17.58 -27.43
N GLN A 879 38.11 16.83 -26.46
CA GLN A 879 37.30 17.39 -25.37
C GLN A 879 38.13 17.68 -24.10
N SER A 880 37.76 18.73 -23.38
CA SER A 880 38.27 19.05 -22.03
C SER A 880 37.74 18.11 -20.94
N GLU A 881 38.23 18.28 -19.72
CA GLU A 881 37.45 17.92 -18.52
C GLU A 881 36.12 18.70 -18.50
N CYS A 882 35.09 18.12 -17.88
CA CYS A 882 33.73 18.66 -17.96
C CYS A 882 33.27 19.32 -16.66
N VAL A 883 32.51 20.40 -16.79
CA VAL A 883 31.68 20.94 -15.71
C VAL A 883 30.30 20.31 -15.82
N SER A 884 29.70 19.91 -14.69
CA SER A 884 28.31 19.44 -14.68
C SER A 884 27.49 20.06 -13.54
N ALA A 885 26.21 20.30 -13.80
CA ALA A 885 25.24 20.82 -12.85
C ALA A 885 23.88 20.13 -13.06
N SER A 886 23.04 20.07 -12.03
CA SER A 886 21.70 19.48 -12.12
C SER A 886 20.63 20.48 -11.70
N ALA A 887 19.49 20.47 -12.39
CA ALA A 887 18.31 21.24 -12.03
C ALA A 887 17.05 20.40 -12.22
N TYR A 888 15.97 20.79 -11.54
CA TYR A 888 14.63 20.25 -11.77
C TYR A 888 13.83 21.23 -12.64
N THR A 889 13.03 20.74 -13.58
CA THR A 889 12.00 21.56 -14.25
C THR A 889 10.93 21.99 -13.26
N GLU A 890 10.33 23.17 -13.45
CA GLU A 890 9.23 23.63 -12.59
C GLU A 890 8.00 22.71 -12.71
N ILE A 891 7.24 22.55 -11.63
CA ILE A 891 5.95 21.86 -11.66
C ILE A 891 4.87 22.88 -12.07
N PRO A 892 4.11 22.67 -13.16
CA PRO A 892 3.10 23.62 -13.61
C PRO A 892 1.94 23.71 -12.62
N ALA A 893 1.47 24.92 -12.37
CA ALA A 893 0.35 25.18 -11.47
C ALA A 893 -1.00 24.78 -12.10
N PRO A 894 -1.99 24.30 -11.32
CA PRO A 894 -3.27 23.84 -11.85
C PRO A 894 -4.06 24.99 -12.50
N LEU A 895 -4.59 24.74 -13.70
CA LEU A 895 -5.09 25.79 -14.59
C LEU A 895 -6.59 26.04 -14.40
N GLY A 896 -7.00 27.31 -14.48
CA GLY A 896 -8.42 27.68 -14.59
C GLY A 896 -9.26 27.41 -13.33
N LEU A 897 -8.69 27.62 -12.14
CA LEU A 897 -9.36 27.48 -10.84
C LEU A 897 -10.68 28.28 -10.78
N LYS A 898 -11.80 27.56 -10.62
CA LYS A 898 -13.18 28.03 -10.47
C LYS A 898 -13.73 27.64 -9.09
N VAL A 899 -14.69 28.43 -8.61
CA VAL A 899 -15.47 28.14 -7.40
C VAL A 899 -16.94 28.39 -7.69
N GLU A 900 -17.80 27.48 -7.24
CA GLU A 900 -19.25 27.62 -7.24
C GLU A 900 -19.80 27.45 -5.82
N MET A 901 -20.51 28.45 -5.32
CA MET A 901 -21.11 28.43 -3.98
C MET A 901 -22.45 27.68 -3.98
N HIS A 902 -22.69 26.87 -2.96
CA HIS A 902 -23.94 26.16 -2.74
C HIS A 902 -24.26 26.11 -1.24
N GLU A 903 -25.20 26.93 -0.77
CA GLU A 903 -25.56 27.05 0.65
C GLU A 903 -24.32 27.33 1.54
N THR A 904 -24.00 26.50 2.53
CA THR A 904 -22.77 26.61 3.35
C THR A 904 -21.58 25.82 2.77
N SER A 905 -21.59 25.53 1.47
CA SER A 905 -20.53 24.78 0.78
C SER A 905 -19.98 25.52 -0.44
N ALA A 906 -18.74 25.22 -0.80
CA ALA A 906 -18.08 25.74 -2.00
C ALA A 906 -17.47 24.58 -2.79
N LYS A 907 -18.04 24.31 -3.97
CA LYS A 907 -17.45 23.37 -4.93
C LYS A 907 -16.36 24.10 -5.71
N VAL A 908 -15.14 23.60 -5.60
CA VAL A 908 -13.96 24.12 -6.27
C VAL A 908 -13.56 23.16 -7.38
N SER A 909 -13.22 23.68 -8.55
CA SER A 909 -12.77 22.88 -9.70
C SER A 909 -11.65 23.57 -10.45
N TRP A 910 -10.74 22.78 -11.01
CA TRP A 910 -9.60 23.23 -11.82
C TRP A 910 -9.41 22.29 -13.01
N ARG A 911 -8.39 22.53 -13.83
CA ARG A 911 -7.96 21.61 -14.87
C ARG A 911 -6.55 21.12 -14.58
N ARG A 912 -6.32 19.83 -14.84
CA ARG A 912 -4.97 19.25 -14.94
C ARG A 912 -4.16 20.10 -15.95
N PRO A 913 -2.90 20.44 -15.65
CA PRO A 913 -1.97 20.88 -16.70
C PRO A 913 -1.94 19.83 -17.82
N GLU A 914 -1.83 20.28 -19.06
CA GLU A 914 -1.79 19.36 -20.21
C GLU A 914 -0.46 18.57 -20.20
N GLU A 915 0.62 19.20 -19.70
CA GLU A 915 1.99 18.69 -19.57
C GLU A 915 2.22 17.56 -18.53
N LEU A 916 1.18 17.11 -17.80
CA LEU A 916 1.32 16.13 -16.71
C LEU A 916 0.31 14.98 -16.84
N ASP A 917 0.75 13.76 -17.14
CA ASP A 917 -0.19 12.66 -17.38
C ASP A 917 -0.94 12.18 -16.13
N LYS A 918 -0.25 12.10 -14.99
CA LYS A 918 -0.83 11.84 -13.66
C LYS A 918 -0.40 12.96 -12.73
N ALA A 919 -1.35 13.52 -11.97
CA ALA A 919 -1.09 14.58 -10.99
C ALA A 919 -1.98 14.37 -9.76
N ALA A 920 -1.39 14.50 -8.56
CA ALA A 920 -2.14 14.76 -7.35
C ALA A 920 -2.17 16.28 -7.09
N TYR A 921 -3.15 16.73 -6.33
CA TYR A 921 -3.32 18.13 -5.95
C TYR A 921 -3.40 18.25 -4.44
N VAL A 922 -2.70 19.24 -3.88
CA VAL A 922 -2.92 19.68 -2.51
C VAL A 922 -3.88 20.87 -2.56
N VAL A 923 -5.04 20.69 -1.93
CA VAL A 923 -6.13 21.66 -1.85
C VAL A 923 -6.19 22.19 -0.43
N SER A 924 -6.14 23.51 -0.26
CA SER A 924 -6.12 24.17 1.05
C SER A 924 -7.16 25.26 1.18
N LEU A 925 -7.57 25.53 2.43
CA LEU A 925 -8.46 26.62 2.81
C LEU A 925 -7.85 27.37 4.00
N SER A 926 -7.83 28.70 3.90
CA SER A 926 -7.32 29.62 4.92
C SER A 926 -8.31 30.77 5.11
N VAL A 927 -8.34 31.41 6.28
CA VAL A 927 -9.07 32.68 6.50
C VAL A 927 -8.14 33.83 6.13
N ASP A 928 -8.70 34.90 5.56
CA ASP A 928 -7.92 36.13 5.32
C ASP A 928 -7.77 36.91 6.64
N GLY A 929 -6.60 36.83 7.28
CA GLY A 929 -6.27 37.50 8.55
C GLY A 929 -4.75 37.59 8.80
N GLU A 930 -4.34 38.21 9.92
CA GLU A 930 -2.91 38.44 10.22
C GLU A 930 -2.14 37.13 10.51
N ASP A 931 -2.77 36.16 11.18
CA ASP A 931 -2.24 34.80 11.34
C ASP A 931 -2.73 33.87 10.21
N GLN A 932 -1.87 33.62 9.21
CA GLN A 932 -2.15 32.70 8.09
C GLN A 932 -2.12 31.22 8.48
N SER A 933 -2.97 30.84 9.44
CA SER A 933 -3.27 29.44 9.75
C SER A 933 -4.11 28.80 8.63
N CYS A 934 -3.73 27.59 8.23
CA CYS A 934 -4.48 26.81 7.25
C CYS A 934 -5.55 26.00 7.99
N LEU A 935 -6.83 26.34 7.81
CA LEU A 935 -7.94 25.65 8.46
C LEU A 935 -8.08 24.20 8.01
N TYR A 936 -7.76 23.93 6.73
CA TYR A 936 -8.00 22.65 6.09
C TYR A 936 -7.02 22.44 4.95
N THR A 937 -6.46 21.23 4.85
CA THR A 937 -5.63 20.78 3.73
C THR A 937 -5.97 19.33 3.40
N ILE A 938 -6.13 19.00 2.12
CA ILE A 938 -6.33 17.63 1.63
C ILE A 938 -5.53 17.39 0.36
N THR A 939 -5.00 16.17 0.20
CA THR A 939 -4.41 15.70 -1.06
C THR A 939 -5.45 14.87 -1.84
N THR A 940 -5.66 15.18 -3.12
CA THR A 940 -6.65 14.50 -3.98
C THR A 940 -6.13 14.31 -5.40
N THR A 941 -6.57 13.25 -6.08
CA THR A 941 -6.35 13.05 -7.54
C THR A 941 -7.52 13.58 -8.38
N SER A 942 -8.62 13.99 -7.75
CA SER A 942 -9.74 14.66 -8.41
C SER A 942 -9.34 16.06 -8.89
N THR A 943 -9.94 16.52 -9.98
CA THR A 943 -9.85 17.93 -10.44
C THR A 943 -10.93 18.83 -9.82
N GLU A 944 -11.68 18.30 -8.86
CA GLU A 944 -12.66 19.03 -8.05
C GLU A 944 -12.70 18.56 -6.59
N HIS A 945 -13.04 19.48 -5.70
CA HIS A 945 -13.22 19.26 -4.26
C HIS A 945 -14.39 20.12 -3.75
N CYS A 946 -15.02 19.77 -2.63
CA CYS A 946 -16.12 20.54 -2.06
C CYS A 946 -15.89 20.79 -0.57
N PHE A 947 -15.69 22.05 -0.20
CA PHE A 947 -15.66 22.48 1.20
C PHE A 947 -17.10 22.59 1.72
N THR A 948 -17.37 22.16 2.95
CA THR A 948 -18.67 22.26 3.62
C THR A 948 -18.54 23.03 4.94
N ASN A 949 -19.66 23.49 5.48
CA ASN A 949 -19.75 24.24 6.73
C ASN A 949 -18.96 25.57 6.73
N LEU A 950 -18.90 26.25 5.59
CA LEU A 950 -18.37 27.61 5.48
C LEU A 950 -19.30 28.61 6.18
N GLU A 951 -18.71 29.53 6.94
CA GLU A 951 -19.42 30.59 7.64
C GLU A 951 -19.83 31.72 6.70
N LEU A 952 -20.93 32.40 7.04
CA LEU A 952 -21.48 33.49 6.23
C LEU A 952 -20.67 34.79 6.40
N ASP A 953 -20.49 35.52 5.30
CA ASP A 953 -19.71 36.77 5.18
C ASP A 953 -18.20 36.69 5.53
N VAL A 954 -17.69 35.53 5.95
CA VAL A 954 -16.25 35.29 6.15
C VAL A 954 -15.50 35.22 4.81
N ASN A 955 -14.33 35.86 4.77
CA ASN A 955 -13.37 35.73 3.67
C ASN A 955 -12.50 34.49 3.87
N TYR A 956 -12.54 33.56 2.92
CA TYR A 956 -11.59 32.45 2.85
C TYR A 956 -10.75 32.54 1.58
N THR A 957 -9.45 32.22 1.65
CA THR A 957 -8.61 31.99 0.49
C THR A 957 -8.42 30.49 0.27
N VAL A 958 -8.88 30.00 -0.88
CA VAL A 958 -8.63 28.65 -1.39
C VAL A 958 -7.28 28.63 -2.09
N GLY A 959 -6.46 27.63 -1.81
CA GLY A 959 -5.25 27.30 -2.55
C GLY A 959 -5.35 25.93 -3.24
N VAL A 960 -4.78 25.79 -4.44
CA VAL A 960 -4.55 24.49 -5.08
C VAL A 960 -3.14 24.47 -5.71
N SER A 961 -2.31 23.52 -5.31
CA SER A 961 -1.03 23.17 -5.96
C SER A 961 -1.10 21.76 -6.55
N VAL A 962 -0.31 21.48 -7.58
CA VAL A 962 0.04 20.10 -7.95
C VAL A 962 1.08 19.61 -6.93
N ALA A 963 0.97 18.36 -6.51
CA ALA A 963 1.95 17.68 -5.67
C ALA A 963 2.42 16.38 -6.33
N LEU A 964 3.72 16.09 -6.22
CA LEU A 964 4.35 14.85 -6.67
C LEU A 964 4.56 13.89 -5.50
N GLN A 965 4.77 12.59 -5.79
CA GLN A 965 4.95 11.55 -4.76
C GLN A 965 6.15 11.79 -3.84
N ASN A 966 7.16 12.53 -4.31
CA ASN A 966 8.35 12.94 -3.55
C ASN A 966 8.13 14.21 -2.68
N GLY A 967 6.88 14.69 -2.54
CA GLY A 967 6.52 15.83 -1.68
C GLY A 967 6.72 17.21 -2.29
N PHE A 968 7.36 17.33 -3.46
CA PHE A 968 7.50 18.62 -4.15
C PHE A 968 6.14 19.13 -4.66
N GLN A 969 5.92 20.44 -4.59
CA GLN A 969 4.67 21.10 -5.00
C GLN A 969 4.89 22.21 -6.03
N SER A 970 3.89 22.44 -6.87
CA SER A 970 3.82 23.62 -7.73
C SER A 970 3.61 24.90 -6.93
N LYS A 971 3.80 26.04 -7.60
CA LYS A 971 3.24 27.32 -7.14
C LYS A 971 1.72 27.16 -6.92
N VAL A 972 1.21 27.67 -5.79
CA VAL A 972 -0.19 27.52 -5.38
C VAL A 972 -1.07 28.49 -6.18
N ALA A 973 -2.02 27.96 -6.96
CA ALA A 973 -3.09 28.75 -7.55
C ALA A 973 -4.08 29.15 -6.44
N LYS A 974 -4.17 30.45 -6.12
CA LYS A 974 -5.05 30.97 -5.06
C LYS A 974 -6.30 31.65 -5.62
N ARG A 975 -7.43 31.54 -4.91
CA ARG A 975 -8.66 32.30 -5.17
C ARG A 975 -9.43 32.54 -3.86
N SER A 976 -9.69 33.81 -3.54
CA SER A 976 -10.52 34.19 -2.40
C SER A 976 -12.02 33.98 -2.70
N ILE A 977 -12.76 33.59 -1.68
CA ILE A 977 -14.18 33.23 -1.71
C ILE A 977 -14.89 33.83 -0.47
N ARG A 978 -16.17 34.16 -0.61
CA ARG A 978 -17.02 34.65 0.50
C ARG A 978 -18.43 34.10 0.30
N ALA A 979 -19.03 33.55 1.36
CA ALA A 979 -20.42 33.11 1.32
C ALA A 979 -21.36 34.32 1.47
N VAL A 980 -21.84 34.86 0.35
CA VAL A 980 -22.75 36.01 0.27
C VAL A 980 -24.21 35.53 0.11
N PRO A 981 -25.16 35.95 0.96
CA PRO A 981 -26.55 35.48 0.91
C PRO A 981 -27.29 35.86 -0.39
N GLY A 982 -28.38 35.14 -0.67
CA GLY A 982 -29.20 35.33 -1.87
C GLY A 982 -30.10 36.58 -1.85
N PRO A 983 -30.80 36.87 -2.95
CA PRO A 983 -31.78 37.97 -2.99
C PRO A 983 -33.03 37.63 -2.17
N ASP A 984 -33.37 38.46 -1.19
CA ASP A 984 -34.49 38.21 -0.27
C ASP A 984 -35.88 38.35 -0.93
N ASN A 985 -36.89 37.79 -0.26
CA ASN A 985 -38.30 37.93 -0.63
C ASN A 985 -38.63 37.55 -2.09
N LEU A 986 -37.91 36.58 -2.66
CA LEU A 986 -38.23 36.00 -3.97
C LEU A 986 -39.65 35.43 -3.97
N LYS A 987 -40.54 36.03 -4.78
CA LYS A 987 -41.96 35.67 -4.90
C LYS A 987 -42.37 35.67 -6.37
N VAL A 988 -43.24 34.73 -6.72
CA VAL A 988 -43.93 34.70 -8.01
C VAL A 988 -45.14 35.63 -7.92
N VAL A 989 -45.21 36.62 -8.83
CA VAL A 989 -46.21 37.70 -8.80
C VAL A 989 -47.45 37.34 -9.61
N SER A 990 -47.26 36.71 -10.77
CA SER A 990 -48.35 36.17 -11.59
C SER A 990 -47.84 35.02 -12.45
N VAL A 991 -48.72 34.07 -12.79
CA VAL A 991 -48.41 32.92 -13.64
C VAL A 991 -49.46 32.80 -14.73
N THR A 992 -49.00 32.48 -15.93
CA THR A 992 -49.81 32.14 -17.11
C THR A 992 -49.36 30.77 -17.62
N ALA A 993 -50.10 30.17 -18.54
CA ALA A 993 -49.78 28.86 -19.09
C ALA A 993 -48.38 28.76 -19.76
N THR A 994 -47.80 29.89 -20.19
CA THR A 994 -46.51 29.92 -20.94
C THR A 994 -45.48 30.94 -20.41
N SER A 995 -45.80 31.68 -19.34
CA SER A 995 -44.89 32.67 -18.74
C SER A 995 -45.22 32.97 -17.26
N ALA A 996 -44.23 33.42 -16.49
CA ALA A 996 -44.42 33.81 -15.09
C ALA A 996 -43.60 35.06 -14.73
N ASP A 997 -44.16 35.91 -13.87
CA ASP A 997 -43.52 37.11 -13.33
C ASP A 997 -42.90 36.82 -11.96
N LEU A 998 -41.64 37.23 -11.79
CA LEU A 998 -40.83 37.01 -10.59
C LEU A 998 -40.40 38.36 -10.02
N LYS A 999 -40.36 38.49 -8.69
CA LYS A 999 -39.90 39.70 -7.99
C LYS A 999 -39.16 39.33 -6.70
N TRP A 1000 -38.12 40.09 -6.36
CA TRP A 1000 -37.28 39.90 -5.16
C TRP A 1000 -36.77 41.24 -4.64
N GLN A 1001 -35.89 41.22 -3.64
CA GLN A 1001 -35.18 42.36 -3.08
C GLN A 1001 -33.67 42.13 -3.18
N CYS A 1002 -32.89 43.19 -3.45
CA CYS A 1002 -31.44 43.11 -3.47
C CYS A 1002 -30.89 43.53 -2.09
N GLN A 1003 -30.08 42.67 -1.46
CA GLN A 1003 -29.42 42.99 -0.19
C GLN A 1003 -28.01 43.57 -0.34
N VAL A 1004 -27.36 43.37 -1.50
CA VAL A 1004 -25.97 43.79 -1.69
C VAL A 1004 -25.91 45.20 -2.28
N LYS A 1005 -25.25 46.14 -1.58
CA LYS A 1005 -25.05 47.53 -2.01
C LYS A 1005 -23.99 47.65 -3.13
N GLN A 1006 -24.26 47.04 -4.29
CA GLN A 1006 -23.43 47.17 -5.49
C GLN A 1006 -23.89 48.34 -6.37
N PRO A 1007 -22.98 49.03 -7.09
CA PRO A 1007 -23.35 50.16 -7.96
C PRO A 1007 -24.20 49.76 -9.17
N GLN A 1008 -24.14 48.50 -9.60
CA GLN A 1008 -25.04 47.88 -10.59
C GLN A 1008 -25.30 46.42 -10.17
N PRO A 1009 -26.48 46.10 -9.60
CA PRO A 1009 -26.82 44.74 -9.20
C PRO A 1009 -27.34 43.94 -10.41
N SER A 1010 -26.59 42.92 -10.84
CA SER A 1010 -27.01 41.99 -11.89
C SER A 1010 -27.42 40.64 -11.30
N PHE A 1011 -28.41 39.98 -11.90
CA PHE A 1011 -28.98 38.72 -11.43
C PHE A 1011 -28.97 37.65 -12.51
N LEU A 1012 -28.70 36.42 -12.10
CA LEU A 1012 -28.89 35.21 -12.91
C LEU A 1012 -30.11 34.45 -12.41
N ILE A 1013 -31.04 34.14 -13.30
CA ILE A 1013 -32.20 33.30 -13.04
C ILE A 1013 -31.97 31.97 -13.76
N CYS A 1014 -32.07 30.86 -13.04
CA CYS A 1014 -32.12 29.51 -13.60
C CYS A 1014 -33.50 28.93 -13.31
N TYR A 1015 -34.13 28.27 -14.28
CA TYR A 1015 -35.39 27.56 -14.06
C TYR A 1015 -35.40 26.19 -14.77
N GLN A 1016 -36.10 25.25 -14.14
CA GLN A 1016 -36.11 23.83 -14.50
C GLN A 1016 -37.53 23.29 -14.30
N ARG A 1017 -38.02 22.50 -15.26
CA ARG A 1017 -39.30 21.77 -15.13
C ARG A 1017 -39.07 20.50 -14.32
N LEU A 1018 -40.02 20.14 -13.45
CA LEU A 1018 -39.93 18.88 -12.70
C LEU A 1018 -39.82 17.68 -13.66
N GLY A 1019 -38.78 16.87 -13.49
CA GLY A 1019 -38.51 15.68 -14.31
C GLY A 1019 -37.42 15.84 -15.40
N GLU A 1020 -36.82 17.01 -15.57
CA GLU A 1020 -35.65 17.22 -16.45
C GLU A 1020 -34.34 17.08 -15.67
N GLU A 1021 -33.33 16.38 -16.20
CA GLU A 1021 -32.07 16.08 -15.47
C GLU A 1021 -31.10 17.26 -15.33
N THR A 1022 -31.30 18.35 -16.09
CA THR A 1022 -30.41 19.53 -16.11
C THR A 1022 -31.20 20.82 -15.90
N TYR A 1023 -30.52 21.90 -15.53
CA TYR A 1023 -31.06 23.27 -15.49
C TYR A 1023 -30.71 23.99 -16.81
N PRO A 1024 -31.54 23.95 -17.87
CA PRO A 1024 -31.08 24.33 -19.21
C PRO A 1024 -31.35 25.81 -19.51
N GLN A 1025 -32.39 26.38 -18.89
CA GLN A 1025 -32.91 27.70 -19.23
C GLN A 1025 -32.44 28.73 -18.21
N THR A 1026 -31.64 29.67 -18.69
CA THR A 1026 -31.06 30.75 -17.89
C THR A 1026 -31.41 32.12 -18.48
N GLY A 1027 -31.64 33.09 -17.61
CA GLY A 1027 -31.90 34.48 -17.97
C GLY A 1027 -31.08 35.43 -17.11
N ARG A 1028 -30.71 36.58 -17.65
CA ARG A 1028 -30.07 37.67 -16.91
C ARG A 1028 -30.98 38.89 -16.85
N THR A 1029 -30.86 39.67 -15.77
CA THR A 1029 -31.55 40.95 -15.58
C THR A 1029 -30.78 41.80 -14.58
N ASP A 1030 -30.81 43.11 -14.75
CA ASP A 1030 -30.21 44.08 -13.82
C ASP A 1030 -31.29 44.79 -12.97
N SER A 1031 -32.47 44.15 -12.87
CA SER A 1031 -33.63 44.61 -12.11
C SER A 1031 -34.10 43.54 -11.12
N CYS A 1032 -34.65 43.94 -9.98
CA CYS A 1032 -35.17 43.03 -8.94
C CYS A 1032 -36.50 42.33 -9.31
N SER A 1033 -36.74 42.13 -10.60
CA SER A 1033 -37.90 41.44 -11.18
C SER A 1033 -37.62 41.02 -12.62
N THR A 1034 -38.25 39.94 -13.08
CA THR A 1034 -38.20 39.52 -14.50
C THR A 1034 -39.44 38.71 -14.89
N ARG A 1035 -39.71 38.58 -16.19
CA ARG A 1035 -40.70 37.66 -16.76
C ARG A 1035 -40.01 36.52 -17.50
N ILE A 1036 -40.09 35.31 -16.96
CA ILE A 1036 -39.71 34.08 -17.67
C ILE A 1036 -40.81 33.68 -18.65
N LYS A 1037 -40.44 33.17 -19.83
CA LYS A 1037 -41.34 32.90 -20.98
C LYS A 1037 -40.94 31.58 -21.63
N GLY A 1038 -41.87 30.94 -22.35
CA GLY A 1038 -41.64 29.66 -23.03
C GLY A 1038 -41.85 28.45 -22.11
N LEU A 1039 -42.65 28.62 -21.05
CA LEU A 1039 -43.04 27.54 -20.16
C LEU A 1039 -44.06 26.62 -20.84
N TYR A 1040 -44.07 25.34 -20.45
CA TYR A 1040 -45.10 24.39 -20.86
C TYR A 1040 -46.30 24.47 -19.89
N PRO A 1041 -47.55 24.46 -20.38
CA PRO A 1041 -48.74 24.37 -19.53
C PRO A 1041 -48.78 23.11 -18.65
N GLY A 1042 -49.57 23.14 -17.57
CA GLY A 1042 -49.80 21.97 -16.71
C GLY A 1042 -48.52 21.36 -16.14
N SER A 1043 -47.50 22.19 -15.89
CA SER A 1043 -46.16 21.77 -15.51
C SER A 1043 -45.65 22.56 -14.30
N GLU A 1044 -44.99 21.87 -13.37
CA GLU A 1044 -44.30 22.47 -12.23
C GLU A 1044 -42.89 22.94 -12.60
N TYR A 1045 -42.50 24.11 -12.09
CA TYR A 1045 -41.21 24.73 -12.28
C TYR A 1045 -40.56 25.11 -10.95
N THR A 1046 -39.27 24.76 -10.81
CA THR A 1046 -38.39 25.28 -9.78
C THR A 1046 -37.57 26.43 -10.37
N VAL A 1047 -37.53 27.57 -9.68
CA VAL A 1047 -36.70 28.73 -10.03
C VAL A 1047 -35.65 28.95 -8.95
N LYS A 1048 -34.42 29.29 -9.36
CA LYS A 1048 -33.35 29.79 -8.50
C LYS A 1048 -32.84 31.13 -9.04
N VAL A 1049 -32.74 32.14 -8.17
CA VAL A 1049 -32.20 33.47 -8.49
C VAL A 1049 -30.93 33.71 -7.69
N PHE A 1050 -29.86 34.11 -8.38
CA PHE A 1050 -28.55 34.41 -7.83
C PHE A 1050 -28.21 35.88 -8.08
N THR A 1051 -27.60 36.56 -7.11
CA THR A 1051 -26.92 37.83 -7.35
C THR A 1051 -25.55 37.55 -7.98
N LEU A 1052 -25.21 38.27 -9.05
CA LEU A 1052 -23.86 38.26 -9.61
C LEU A 1052 -22.99 39.27 -8.87
N LEU A 1053 -21.78 38.88 -8.50
CA LEU A 1053 -20.81 39.69 -7.78
C LEU A 1053 -19.80 40.29 -8.76
N GLN A 1054 -19.25 41.48 -8.49
CA GLN A 1054 -18.34 42.21 -9.40
C GLN A 1054 -17.15 41.38 -9.91
N HIS A 1055 -16.66 40.42 -9.12
CA HIS A 1055 -15.58 39.50 -9.47
C HIS A 1055 -16.04 38.24 -10.26
N GLY A 1056 -17.27 38.23 -10.78
CA GLY A 1056 -17.84 37.13 -11.56
C GLY A 1056 -18.44 35.97 -10.74
N GLY A 1057 -18.47 36.09 -9.42
CA GLY A 1057 -19.06 35.09 -8.51
C GLY A 1057 -20.59 35.11 -8.51
N LYS A 1058 -21.19 34.05 -7.97
CA LYS A 1058 -22.63 33.93 -7.67
C LYS A 1058 -22.83 33.99 -6.14
N SER A 1059 -23.88 34.67 -5.67
CA SER A 1059 -24.38 34.52 -4.29
C SER A 1059 -24.94 33.12 -4.05
N LEU A 1060 -25.41 32.85 -2.82
CA LEU A 1060 -26.33 31.73 -2.59
C LEU A 1060 -27.62 31.90 -3.43
N PRO A 1061 -28.27 30.81 -3.86
CA PRO A 1061 -29.54 30.88 -4.57
C PRO A 1061 -30.71 31.16 -3.62
N SER A 1062 -31.56 32.12 -3.96
CA SER A 1062 -32.93 32.14 -3.46
C SER A 1062 -33.82 31.30 -4.38
N SER A 1063 -34.66 30.43 -3.83
CA SER A 1063 -35.48 29.49 -4.59
C SER A 1063 -36.98 29.66 -4.37
N THR A 1064 -37.78 29.28 -5.37
CA THR A 1064 -39.24 29.22 -5.28
C THR A 1064 -39.79 28.24 -6.33
N THR A 1065 -40.94 27.62 -6.07
CA THR A 1065 -41.63 26.72 -7.00
C THR A 1065 -43.00 27.26 -7.38
N PHE A 1066 -43.47 26.95 -8.59
CA PHE A 1066 -44.82 27.28 -9.03
C PHE A 1066 -45.32 26.33 -10.12
N HIS A 1067 -46.64 26.30 -10.30
CA HIS A 1067 -47.33 25.53 -11.33
C HIS A 1067 -47.90 26.43 -12.42
N THR A 1068 -47.74 26.05 -13.68
CA THR A 1068 -48.42 26.69 -14.81
C THR A 1068 -49.85 26.16 -14.96
N PRO A 1069 -50.87 27.02 -15.11
CA PRO A 1069 -52.26 26.57 -15.31
C PRO A 1069 -52.44 25.91 -16.68
N VAL A 1070 -53.45 25.03 -16.79
CA VAL A 1070 -53.88 24.42 -18.07
C VAL A 1070 -54.88 25.34 -18.77
N PRO A 1071 -54.61 25.81 -20.01
CA PRO A 1071 -55.57 26.57 -20.81
C PRO A 1071 -56.91 25.85 -20.99
N ARG A 1072 -58.02 26.59 -20.88
CA ARG A 1072 -59.35 26.07 -21.18
C ARG A 1072 -59.62 26.04 -22.70
N PRO A 1073 -60.36 25.05 -23.23
CA PRO A 1073 -60.71 24.97 -24.65
C PRO A 1073 -61.36 26.23 -25.22
N GLU A 1074 -61.22 26.48 -26.53
CA GLU A 1074 -62.06 27.47 -27.20
C GLU A 1074 -63.54 27.08 -27.15
N LYS A 1075 -64.44 28.06 -27.19
CA LYS A 1075 -65.87 27.86 -26.94
C LYS A 1075 -66.48 26.82 -27.90
N PRO A 1076 -67.07 25.72 -27.39
CA PRO A 1076 -67.65 24.67 -28.20
C PRO A 1076 -68.89 25.14 -28.94
N LYS A 1077 -69.23 24.42 -30.01
CA LYS A 1077 -70.39 24.64 -30.87
C LYS A 1077 -71.07 23.31 -31.16
N VAL A 1078 -72.40 23.30 -31.11
CA VAL A 1078 -73.19 22.18 -31.63
C VAL A 1078 -73.19 22.28 -33.15
N VAL A 1079 -72.86 21.19 -33.83
CA VAL A 1079 -72.77 21.10 -35.30
C VAL A 1079 -74.10 20.61 -35.89
N SER A 1080 -74.67 19.57 -35.29
CA SER A 1080 -75.95 18.97 -35.69
C SER A 1080 -76.60 18.26 -34.51
N VAL A 1081 -77.92 18.18 -34.51
CA VAL A 1081 -78.72 17.43 -33.52
C VAL A 1081 -79.84 16.69 -34.24
N THR A 1082 -80.08 15.45 -33.84
CA THR A 1082 -81.17 14.60 -34.35
C THR A 1082 -82.17 14.29 -33.24
N THR A 1083 -83.05 13.31 -33.45
CA THR A 1083 -83.91 12.77 -32.38
C THR A 1083 -83.14 11.93 -31.35
N THR A 1084 -81.98 11.36 -31.71
CA THR A 1084 -81.26 10.38 -30.86
C THR A 1084 -79.74 10.57 -30.78
N SER A 1085 -79.20 11.64 -31.35
CA SER A 1085 -77.76 11.96 -31.30
C SER A 1085 -77.48 13.46 -31.47
N ALA A 1086 -76.29 13.89 -31.06
CA ALA A 1086 -75.79 15.25 -31.28
C ALA A 1086 -74.29 15.27 -31.57
N LYS A 1087 -73.84 16.12 -32.50
CA LYS A 1087 -72.43 16.36 -32.80
C LYS A 1087 -71.98 17.71 -32.23
N ILE A 1088 -70.86 17.73 -31.51
CA ILE A 1088 -70.28 18.94 -30.89
C ILE A 1088 -68.83 19.08 -31.34
N THR A 1089 -68.35 20.29 -31.59
CA THR A 1089 -66.95 20.60 -31.92
C THR A 1089 -66.41 21.78 -31.11
N TRP A 1090 -65.11 21.81 -30.85
CA TRP A 1090 -64.37 22.88 -30.18
C TRP A 1090 -63.04 23.11 -30.91
N ARG A 1091 -62.10 23.86 -30.31
CA ARG A 1091 -60.71 23.96 -30.78
C ARG A 1091 -59.75 23.89 -29.60
N SER A 1092 -58.57 23.32 -29.85
CA SER A 1092 -57.48 23.33 -28.88
C SER A 1092 -56.90 24.75 -28.72
N PRO A 1093 -56.53 25.17 -27.50
CA PRO A 1093 -55.82 26.44 -27.28
C PRO A 1093 -54.40 26.39 -27.86
N ARG A 1094 -54.00 27.44 -28.59
CA ARG A 1094 -52.68 27.52 -29.24
C ARG A 1094 -51.49 27.39 -28.28
N GLU A 1095 -51.70 27.76 -27.02
CA GLU A 1095 -50.73 27.58 -25.92
C GLU A 1095 -50.38 26.11 -25.65
N MET A 1096 -51.21 25.16 -26.12
CA MET A 1096 -51.06 23.72 -25.94
C MET A 1096 -50.49 23.01 -27.19
N ASP A 1097 -50.22 23.73 -28.29
CA ASP A 1097 -49.75 23.16 -29.55
C ASP A 1097 -48.40 22.42 -29.44
N ASN A 1098 -47.61 22.69 -28.41
CA ASN A 1098 -46.32 22.03 -28.15
C ASN A 1098 -46.34 21.03 -26.97
N ALA A 1099 -47.52 20.70 -26.41
CA ALA A 1099 -47.66 19.76 -25.29
C ALA A 1099 -48.57 18.57 -25.64
N PRO A 1100 -48.27 17.34 -25.18
CA PRO A 1100 -49.21 16.23 -25.27
C PRO A 1100 -50.42 16.52 -24.39
N HIS A 1101 -51.62 16.47 -24.98
CA HIS A 1101 -52.86 16.83 -24.31
C HIS A 1101 -54.05 16.00 -24.78
N SER A 1102 -55.11 15.97 -23.98
CA SER A 1102 -56.37 15.31 -24.30
C SER A 1102 -57.55 16.20 -23.87
N PHE A 1103 -58.76 15.86 -24.31
CA PHE A 1103 -59.99 16.52 -23.88
C PHE A 1103 -60.87 15.53 -23.13
N LYS A 1104 -61.41 15.95 -21.99
CA LYS A 1104 -62.38 15.17 -21.22
C LYS A 1104 -63.76 15.78 -21.41
N VAL A 1105 -64.67 14.99 -21.97
CA VAL A 1105 -66.06 15.36 -22.24
C VAL A 1105 -66.96 14.61 -21.27
N LYS A 1106 -67.92 15.31 -20.65
CA LYS A 1106 -68.89 14.73 -19.72
C LYS A 1106 -70.32 15.11 -20.10
N VAL A 1107 -71.20 14.13 -20.17
CA VAL A 1107 -72.61 14.28 -20.58
C VAL A 1107 -73.50 13.74 -19.46
N GLN A 1108 -74.20 14.62 -18.73
CA GLN A 1108 -75.10 14.28 -17.60
C GLN A 1108 -74.55 13.33 -16.51
N GLY A 1109 -73.26 12.98 -16.51
CA GLY A 1109 -72.64 12.08 -15.54
C GLY A 1109 -71.66 11.09 -16.15
N THR A 1110 -71.91 10.62 -17.38
CA THR A 1110 -70.96 9.77 -18.11
C THR A 1110 -69.78 10.59 -18.62
N GLU A 1111 -68.57 10.03 -18.54
CA GLU A 1111 -67.32 10.70 -18.89
C GLU A 1111 -66.58 9.94 -19.99
N GLN A 1112 -66.04 10.67 -20.96
CA GLN A 1112 -65.24 10.13 -22.06
C GLN A 1112 -63.99 10.99 -22.26
N THR A 1113 -62.82 10.36 -22.31
CA THR A 1113 -61.56 11.02 -22.61
C THR A 1113 -61.21 10.80 -24.09
N ILE A 1114 -60.86 11.88 -24.79
CA ILE A 1114 -60.60 11.93 -26.23
C ILE A 1114 -59.16 12.40 -26.44
N LEU A 1115 -58.44 11.74 -27.33
CA LEU A 1115 -57.05 12.07 -27.65
C LEU A 1115 -56.93 13.37 -28.48
N ARG A 1116 -55.72 13.94 -28.43
CA ARG A 1116 -55.34 15.26 -28.95
C ARG A 1116 -55.97 15.67 -30.29
N ASP A 1117 -55.97 14.76 -31.25
CA ASP A 1117 -56.19 15.08 -32.67
C ASP A 1117 -57.68 15.13 -33.07
N VAL A 1118 -58.58 14.94 -32.10
CA VAL A 1118 -60.04 14.92 -32.31
C VAL A 1118 -60.69 16.02 -31.47
N CYS A 1119 -61.07 17.12 -32.12
CA CYS A 1119 -61.73 18.29 -31.53
C CYS A 1119 -63.26 18.30 -31.79
N ASP A 1120 -63.86 17.12 -31.95
CA ASP A 1120 -65.30 16.92 -32.05
C ASP A 1120 -65.74 15.58 -31.44
N ILE A 1121 -67.02 15.45 -31.14
CA ILE A 1121 -67.63 14.21 -30.65
C ILE A 1121 -69.04 14.06 -31.22
N ASP A 1122 -69.33 12.86 -31.71
CA ASP A 1122 -70.69 12.38 -31.93
C ASP A 1122 -71.18 11.67 -30.67
N ILE A 1123 -72.26 12.16 -30.08
CA ILE A 1123 -72.88 11.61 -28.87
C ILE A 1123 -74.12 10.82 -29.31
N PRO A 1124 -74.08 9.47 -29.33
CA PRO A 1124 -75.21 8.62 -29.70
C PRO A 1124 -76.16 8.36 -28.51
N ASN A 1125 -77.28 7.67 -28.79
CA ASN A 1125 -78.21 7.12 -27.81
C ASN A 1125 -78.81 8.16 -26.84
N LEU A 1126 -79.05 9.38 -27.33
CA LEU A 1126 -79.80 10.41 -26.62
C LEU A 1126 -81.31 10.14 -26.71
N GLU A 1127 -82.07 10.59 -25.72
CA GLU A 1127 -83.53 10.52 -25.71
C GLU A 1127 -84.15 11.67 -26.54
N PRO A 1128 -85.25 11.45 -27.28
CA PRO A 1128 -85.97 12.51 -28.01
C PRO A 1128 -86.58 13.57 -27.08
N ASP A 1129 -86.54 14.83 -27.52
CA ASP A 1129 -87.00 16.03 -26.79
C ASP A 1129 -86.33 16.32 -25.41
N THR A 1130 -85.31 15.56 -25.01
CA THR A 1130 -84.57 15.76 -23.75
C THR A 1130 -83.49 16.86 -23.88
N LYS A 1131 -83.27 17.62 -22.79
CA LYS A 1131 -82.20 18.63 -22.67
C LYS A 1131 -80.94 18.03 -22.03
N TYR A 1132 -79.81 18.18 -22.70
CA TYR A 1132 -78.50 17.73 -22.22
C TYR A 1132 -77.58 18.92 -21.93
N THR A 1133 -76.79 18.81 -20.86
CA THR A 1133 -75.63 19.68 -20.61
C THR A 1133 -74.37 18.84 -20.80
N VAL A 1134 -73.45 19.38 -21.61
CA VAL A 1134 -72.14 18.77 -21.88
C VAL A 1134 -71.06 19.70 -21.35
N SER A 1135 -70.09 19.18 -20.60
CA SER A 1135 -68.93 19.93 -20.11
C SER A 1135 -67.64 19.38 -20.70
N ILE A 1136 -66.75 20.27 -21.16
CA ILE A 1136 -65.49 19.92 -21.82
C ILE A 1136 -64.35 20.63 -21.09
N CYS A 1137 -63.36 19.89 -20.59
CA CYS A 1137 -62.09 20.43 -20.11
C CYS A 1137 -60.90 19.87 -20.92
N ALA A 1138 -59.82 20.64 -20.99
CA ALA A 1138 -58.54 20.18 -21.50
C ALA A 1138 -57.75 19.49 -20.38
N VAL A 1139 -56.91 18.51 -20.73
CA VAL A 1139 -56.11 17.74 -19.78
C VAL A 1139 -54.65 17.69 -20.25
N VAL A 1140 -53.72 18.05 -19.35
CA VAL A 1140 -52.27 18.08 -19.58
C VAL A 1140 -51.58 17.51 -18.34
N ASN A 1141 -50.71 16.51 -18.49
CA ASN A 1141 -49.96 15.88 -17.40
C ASN A 1141 -50.85 15.42 -16.21
N GLY A 1142 -52.11 15.05 -16.47
CA GLY A 1142 -53.11 14.69 -15.45
C GLY A 1142 -53.88 15.86 -14.83
N GLN A 1143 -53.39 17.09 -14.95
CA GLN A 1143 -54.11 18.30 -14.54
C GLN A 1143 -55.20 18.68 -15.55
N GLN A 1144 -56.32 19.22 -15.06
CA GLN A 1144 -57.48 19.60 -15.87
C GLN A 1144 -57.67 21.12 -15.89
N SER A 1145 -58.12 21.68 -17.03
CA SER A 1145 -58.57 23.07 -17.11
C SER A 1145 -59.92 23.28 -16.41
N GLU A 1146 -60.34 24.53 -16.26
CA GLU A 1146 -61.77 24.84 -16.08
C GLU A 1146 -62.61 24.12 -17.15
N ALA A 1147 -63.74 23.53 -16.75
CA ALA A 1147 -64.65 22.84 -17.67
C ALA A 1147 -65.66 23.83 -18.27
N LEU A 1148 -65.69 23.93 -19.59
CA LEU A 1148 -66.61 24.81 -20.30
C LEU A 1148 -67.89 24.06 -20.67
N THR A 1149 -69.05 24.63 -20.36
CA THR A 1149 -70.36 23.98 -20.57
C THR A 1149 -71.09 24.47 -21.82
N ILE A 1150 -71.85 23.56 -22.43
CA ILE A 1150 -72.81 23.84 -23.50
C ILE A 1150 -74.09 23.04 -23.28
N GLN A 1151 -75.23 23.62 -23.66
CA GLN A 1151 -76.53 22.96 -23.59
C GLN A 1151 -77.07 22.69 -24.99
N LEU A 1152 -77.76 21.56 -25.15
CA LEU A 1152 -78.46 21.15 -26.36
C LEU A 1152 -79.79 20.48 -26.02
N LYS A 1153 -80.71 20.44 -26.98
CA LYS A 1153 -81.98 19.70 -26.88
C LYS A 1153 -82.13 18.85 -28.13
N THR A 1154 -82.43 17.56 -27.97
CA THR A 1154 -82.75 16.67 -29.09
C THR A 1154 -84.07 17.06 -29.76
N ALA A 1155 -84.25 16.66 -31.01
CA ALA A 1155 -85.52 16.84 -31.71
C ALA A 1155 -86.59 15.87 -31.15
N GLY A 1156 -87.84 16.33 -31.09
CA GLY A 1156 -88.98 15.46 -30.86
C GLY A 1156 -89.35 14.65 -32.11
N HIS A 1157 -90.08 13.55 -31.94
CA HIS A 1157 -90.66 12.82 -33.07
C HIS A 1157 -91.76 13.65 -33.72
N TYR A 1158 -91.60 13.97 -35.01
CA TYR A 1158 -92.69 14.48 -35.83
C TYR A 1158 -93.79 13.41 -35.94
N LYS A 1159 -94.99 13.75 -35.48
CA LYS A 1159 -96.21 13.09 -35.97
C LYS A 1159 -96.50 13.62 -37.37
N MET A 1160 -96.86 12.71 -38.28
CA MET A 1160 -97.74 13.04 -39.42
C MET A 1160 -99.18 13.16 -38.94
#